data_AF-A0A9Q0FK14-F1
#
_entry.id   AF-A0A9Q0FK14-F1
#
_cell.length_a   1.000
_cell.length_b   1.000
_cell.length_c   1.000
_cell.angle_alpha   90.00
_cell.angle_beta   90.00
_cell.angle_gamma   90.00
#
_symmetry.space_group_name_H-M   'P 1'
#
loop_
_entity.id
_entity.type
_entity.pdbx_description
1 polymer ?
#
loop_
_entity_poly.entity_id
_entity_poly.type
_entity_poly.pdbx_seq_one_letter_code
_entity_poly.pdbx_strand_id
1 'polypeptide(L)'
;MEHEQQLSIGDVPSSRYIVKEATGSLPSIPLPIIDLSLLSLSSKEGLEELQKLKVALSTWGCFQDKEKYARPENDIEGYGNDPILSDKQVLDWSLRLMLKLVPEDSRRLEFWPENPTKFREILSEYSMQVKNIIEHLLKAMARSLDLEEDCFLNQYGGEELMMARFNYYPVCSRPDMVLGAKSHSDGSGITVLLQDREVEGLQIFKDGQWSRVPIIPDAFVVNAGDQMQIMSNGIFKSPLHRVSVSSEKERLSLAVFHLPTPEVEIGPVQGLISEERPQQYRKLKNYSAINFECFQNGTVPLDTELAVDCKEPSDKFFHKGSDAGVLDASVPLVDVPVVDLGLLLSSASTSSQELEKLHLALSTWGCFQEKLKYAREVDSMEGYGNDMVLSEHQTIDWTDRLYLTIIPENQREIRAWPEKPENFREILHEYTMKLKQINEILLEAMARSLNLVENCFLDQYGKEAHMIARFNFYPPCPRPDLILGVKPHADASALTFLLQDKEVEGLQFLKDDEWFRVPIVPHALLVNVGDQVEIMSNGIFKSPVHRVVTNTARERNTLAVFCIPEQGKEIEPAEGLINEARPKLYKTVKDYVSIYFQNYQLGKRPIEAAVNHGMTSSFLDQVRSLTKQFFALPMEEKQKYCREVGSMEGYGTDIVFSEDQILDWTDRLYLKLSPKDQRQLKLWPETPVDFREILEEYTAKLKQITEVVLKALARSLSLEEHSFLDKYGEKATMFARFNYFPPCSKPDRALGLKPHSDGSAITIVLQDKEVEGLQLLQDDQWVRVPIIPHALLINVGDQVEIMSNGLFKSPVHRVVTNSVRERISLAVFCSPDPEKDIEPVDDLISEASPKRYKKVKDYVAVYFQYYQQGKRPIEALKIGLE
;
A
#
# COMPACT_ATOMS: atom_id res chain seq x y z
N MET A 1 -0.09 56.63 2.93
CA MET A 1 1.12 56.13 3.59
C MET A 1 1.11 54.63 3.44
N GLU A 2 2.26 54.12 3.02
CA GLU A 2 2.69 52.73 2.77
C GLU A 2 2.10 51.64 3.70
N HIS A 3 1.92 50.37 3.28
CA HIS A 3 2.97 49.36 2.95
C HIS A 3 3.97 49.17 4.13
N GLU A 4 4.44 47.98 4.54
CA GLU A 4 4.30 46.59 4.02
C GLU A 4 4.82 45.53 5.05
N GLN A 5 4.78 44.25 4.63
CA GLN A 5 5.62 43.08 5.03
C GLN A 5 5.38 42.41 6.42
N GLN A 6 5.00 41.12 6.54
CA GLN A 6 5.45 39.83 5.97
C GLN A 6 6.63 39.17 6.74
N LEU A 7 6.65 37.83 6.74
CA LEU A 7 7.56 36.85 7.40
C LEU A 7 7.19 36.53 8.87
N SER A 8 7.40 35.32 9.42
CA SER A 8 7.83 34.01 8.84
C SER A 8 7.34 32.80 9.69
N ILE A 9 7.72 31.57 9.31
CA ILE A 9 7.78 30.39 10.21
C ILE A 9 8.73 30.68 11.39
N GLY A 10 8.36 30.21 12.58
CA GLY A 10 9.23 30.17 13.76
C GLY A 10 9.22 31.46 14.59
N ASP A 11 8.38 31.50 15.64
CA ASP A 11 8.55 32.44 16.75
C ASP A 11 8.01 31.84 18.07
N VAL A 12 8.64 32.22 19.19
CA VAL A 12 8.54 31.53 20.49
C VAL A 12 7.20 31.81 21.21
N PRO A 13 6.61 30.85 21.95
CA PRO A 13 5.40 31.10 22.74
C PRO A 13 5.54 32.24 23.75
N SER A 14 4.51 33.10 23.80
CA SER A 14 4.39 34.25 24.70
C SER A 14 4.54 33.88 26.19
N SER A 15 5.10 34.81 26.97
CA SER A 15 5.43 34.72 28.40
C SER A 15 4.24 34.60 29.38
N ARG A 16 3.12 34.02 28.96
CA ARG A 16 1.96 33.71 29.82
C ARG A 16 1.90 32.25 30.31
N TYR A 17 2.89 31.41 29.99
CA TYR A 17 2.86 29.97 30.28
C TYR A 17 4.01 29.39 31.12
N ILE A 18 4.93 30.22 31.66
CA ILE A 18 5.93 29.82 32.67
C ILE A 18 6.27 31.08 33.53
N VAL A 19 6.55 31.07 34.85
CA VAL A 19 6.94 30.04 35.84
C VAL A 19 6.41 30.46 37.24
N LYS A 20 6.13 29.53 38.17
CA LYS A 20 6.68 29.51 39.56
C LYS A 20 6.16 28.35 40.44
N GLU A 21 7.06 27.83 41.26
CA GLU A 21 6.90 26.67 42.14
C GLU A 21 5.89 26.93 43.28
N ALA A 22 5.09 25.92 43.62
CA ALA A 22 4.55 25.72 44.95
C ALA A 22 4.29 24.21 45.19
N THR A 23 4.85 23.69 46.27
CA THR A 23 4.79 22.28 46.68
C THR A 23 3.38 21.80 47.01
N GLY A 24 3.06 20.57 46.63
CA GLY A 24 1.83 19.89 47.04
C GLY A 24 1.78 18.47 46.51
N SER A 25 2.29 17.51 47.29
CA SER A 25 2.18 16.08 46.98
C SER A 25 0.72 15.65 46.93
N LEU A 26 0.20 15.39 45.71
CA LEU A 26 -1.02 14.60 45.56
C LEU A 26 -0.67 13.14 45.86
N PRO A 27 -1.39 12.46 46.77
CA PRO A 27 -1.14 11.04 47.00
C PRO A 27 -1.49 10.25 45.73
N SER A 28 -0.63 9.33 45.33
CA SER A 28 -1.03 8.32 44.34
C SER A 28 -2.12 7.45 44.97
N ILE A 29 -3.32 7.53 44.41
CA ILE A 29 -4.42 6.62 44.77
C ILE A 29 -4.28 5.42 43.83
N PRO A 30 -4.07 4.20 44.35
CA PRO A 30 -4.01 3.02 43.49
C PRO A 30 -5.40 2.77 42.92
N LEU A 31 -5.57 3.04 41.61
CA LEU A 31 -6.73 2.54 40.88
C LEU A 31 -6.74 1.01 40.98
N PRO A 32 -7.89 0.37 41.24
CA PRO A 32 -7.95 -1.08 41.30
C PRO A 32 -7.49 -1.68 39.96
N ILE A 33 -6.58 -2.65 40.03
CA ILE A 33 -6.15 -3.42 38.86
C ILE A 33 -7.05 -4.66 38.75
N ILE A 34 -7.62 -4.90 37.57
CA ILE A 34 -8.50 -6.04 37.27
C ILE A 34 -7.88 -6.85 36.14
N ASP A 35 -7.78 -8.17 36.32
CA ASP A 35 -7.44 -9.10 35.23
C ASP A 35 -8.72 -9.48 34.47
N LEU A 36 -8.91 -8.91 33.27
CA LEU A 36 -10.09 -9.16 32.45
C LEU A 36 -10.21 -10.62 31.97
N SER A 37 -9.12 -11.39 31.93
CA SER A 37 -9.14 -12.78 31.46
C SER A 37 -9.80 -13.72 32.46
N LEU A 38 -9.64 -13.44 33.76
CA LEU A 38 -10.19 -14.25 34.86
C LEU A 38 -11.69 -14.08 35.06
N LEU A 39 -12.30 -12.98 34.57
CA LEU A 39 -13.74 -12.72 34.67
C LEU A 39 -14.62 -13.75 33.94
N SER A 40 -14.02 -14.52 33.02
CA SER A 40 -14.70 -15.60 32.26
C SER A 40 -14.73 -16.95 32.99
N LEU A 41 -13.95 -17.10 34.07
CA LEU A 41 -13.77 -18.37 34.76
C LEU A 41 -14.73 -18.51 35.95
N SER A 42 -15.32 -19.69 36.09
CA SER A 42 -16.11 -20.08 37.28
C SER A 42 -15.24 -20.61 38.43
N SER A 43 -13.92 -20.35 38.39
CA SER A 43 -12.99 -20.69 39.47
C SER A 43 -13.14 -19.75 40.66
N LYS A 44 -12.50 -20.10 41.78
CA LYS A 44 -12.44 -19.26 42.97
C LYS A 44 -11.74 -17.93 42.69
N GLU A 45 -10.70 -17.92 41.85
CA GLU A 45 -10.03 -16.68 41.42
C GLU A 45 -10.97 -15.80 40.59
N GLY A 46 -11.73 -16.36 39.65
CA GLY A 46 -12.69 -15.60 38.83
C GLY A 46 -13.80 -14.93 39.66
N LEU A 47 -14.29 -15.62 40.69
CA LEU A 47 -15.24 -15.06 41.67
C LEU A 47 -14.64 -13.96 42.55
N GLU A 48 -13.38 -14.09 42.96
CA GLU A 48 -12.64 -13.06 43.68
C GLU A 48 -12.39 -11.82 42.80
N GLU A 49 -12.10 -12.00 41.51
CA GLU A 49 -11.88 -10.90 40.57
C GLU A 49 -13.17 -10.19 40.15
N LEU A 50 -14.28 -10.93 40.02
CA LEU A 50 -15.61 -10.33 39.85
C LEU A 50 -15.98 -9.44 41.05
N GLN A 51 -15.59 -9.85 42.25
CA GLN A 51 -15.82 -9.08 43.48
C GLN A 51 -14.91 -7.84 43.53
N LYS A 52 -13.65 -7.91 43.08
CA LYS A 52 -12.79 -6.73 42.92
C LYS A 52 -13.34 -5.76 41.88
N LEU A 53 -13.77 -6.24 40.72
CA LEU A 53 -14.39 -5.42 39.67
C LEU A 53 -15.63 -4.70 40.19
N LYS A 54 -16.48 -5.41 40.93
CA LYS A 54 -17.68 -4.85 41.57
C LYS A 54 -17.33 -3.74 42.55
N VAL A 55 -16.32 -3.94 43.41
CA VAL A 55 -15.83 -2.92 44.37
C VAL A 55 -15.21 -1.73 43.64
N ALA A 56 -14.43 -1.96 42.58
CA ALA A 56 -13.78 -0.91 41.79
C ALA A 56 -14.83 0.01 41.14
N LEU A 57 -15.78 -0.58 40.42
CA LEU A 57 -16.87 0.16 39.76
C LEU A 57 -17.78 0.88 40.75
N SER A 58 -18.07 0.28 41.92
CA SER A 58 -18.94 0.93 42.93
C SER A 58 -18.26 2.00 43.77
N THR A 59 -16.92 2.07 43.78
CA THR A 59 -16.16 3.01 44.63
C THR A 59 -15.49 4.12 43.83
N TRP A 60 -14.96 3.81 42.64
CA TRP A 60 -14.15 4.73 41.83
C TRP A 60 -14.73 5.01 40.43
N GLY A 61 -15.60 4.15 39.93
CA GLY A 61 -16.18 4.27 38.58
C GLY A 61 -15.21 3.91 37.43
N CYS A 62 -13.95 3.65 37.72
CA CYS A 62 -12.91 3.20 36.77
C CYS A 62 -11.92 2.23 37.44
N PHE A 63 -11.18 1.50 36.61
CA PHE A 63 -10.14 0.54 37.01
C PHE A 63 -9.05 0.47 35.93
N GLN A 64 -7.89 -0.11 36.24
CA GLN A 64 -6.82 -0.37 35.28
C GLN A 64 -6.77 -1.86 34.91
N ASP A 65 -6.46 -2.18 33.66
CA ASP A 65 -6.27 -3.56 33.20
C ASP A 65 -4.84 -4.03 33.49
N LYS A 66 -4.66 -5.32 33.74
CA LYS A 66 -3.32 -5.92 33.87
C LYS A 66 -2.94 -6.61 32.56
N GLU A 67 -2.13 -5.95 31.75
CA GLU A 67 -1.61 -6.55 30.52
C GLU A 67 -0.90 -7.89 30.83
N LYS A 68 -1.39 -8.97 30.21
CA LYS A 68 -0.98 -10.38 30.48
C LYS A 68 0.55 -10.61 30.43
N TYR A 69 1.27 -9.80 29.66
CA TYR A 69 2.71 -9.93 29.43
C TYR A 69 3.55 -8.81 30.05
N ALA A 70 2.98 -7.95 30.91
CA ALA A 70 3.67 -6.78 31.47
C ALA A 70 4.98 -7.15 32.20
N ARG A 71 6.05 -6.42 31.86
CA ARG A 71 7.38 -6.51 32.47
C ARG A 71 7.30 -6.16 33.97
N PRO A 72 7.80 -7.00 34.89
CA PRO A 72 7.95 -6.64 36.30
C PRO A 72 9.00 -5.53 36.50
N GLU A 73 8.79 -4.71 37.54
CA GLU A 73 9.54 -3.46 37.80
C GLU A 73 11.08 -3.59 37.81
N ASN A 74 11.60 -4.75 38.23
CA ASN A 74 13.04 -5.05 38.30
C ASN A 74 13.50 -6.15 37.31
N ASP A 75 12.65 -6.51 36.35
CA ASP A 75 12.98 -7.49 35.31
C ASP A 75 13.57 -6.81 34.08
N ILE A 76 14.00 -7.59 33.08
CA ILE A 76 14.20 -7.09 31.71
C ILE A 76 13.28 -7.78 30.70
N GLU A 77 12.79 -8.99 30.99
CA GLU A 77 11.84 -9.69 30.11
C GLU A 77 10.39 -9.23 30.34
N GLY A 78 9.59 -9.28 29.26
CA GLY A 78 8.19 -8.86 29.24
C GLY A 78 7.92 -7.62 28.37
N TYR A 79 6.66 -7.22 28.35
CA TYR A 79 6.15 -6.05 27.60
C TYR A 79 6.20 -4.80 28.47
N GLY A 80 6.79 -3.71 27.96
CA GLY A 80 6.80 -2.41 28.63
C GLY A 80 8.11 -1.64 28.48
N ASN A 81 8.04 -0.37 28.85
CA ASN A 81 9.16 0.56 28.78
C ASN A 81 10.12 0.38 29.98
N ASP A 82 11.14 1.22 30.06
CA ASP A 82 12.02 1.24 31.23
C ASP A 82 11.35 1.84 32.46
N PRO A 83 11.69 1.35 33.67
CA PRO A 83 11.24 1.99 34.89
C PRO A 83 11.69 3.46 34.91
N ILE A 84 10.82 4.32 35.42
CA ILE A 84 11.11 5.74 35.60
C ILE A 84 11.92 5.89 36.88
N LEU A 85 13.23 5.99 36.74
CA LEU A 85 14.22 6.13 37.82
C LEU A 85 14.39 7.59 38.28
N SER A 86 14.05 8.58 37.44
CA SER A 86 14.01 9.99 37.85
C SER A 86 13.15 10.87 36.94
N ASP A 87 12.68 12.01 37.48
CA ASP A 87 11.96 13.06 36.74
C ASP A 87 12.79 13.73 35.62
N LYS A 88 14.09 13.40 35.51
CA LYS A 88 15.02 13.92 34.49
C LYS A 88 15.33 12.91 33.38
N GLN A 89 14.81 11.68 33.48
CA GLN A 89 15.07 10.62 32.53
C GLN A 89 14.36 10.91 31.20
N VAL A 90 15.12 10.91 30.11
CA VAL A 90 14.55 10.94 28.76
C VAL A 90 14.00 9.56 28.45
N LEU A 91 12.70 9.50 28.14
CA LEU A 91 11.98 8.27 27.78
C LEU A 91 11.98 8.06 26.26
N ASP A 92 12.07 6.79 25.87
CA ASP A 92 11.95 6.35 24.48
C ASP A 92 10.48 6.45 24.00
N TRP A 93 10.22 7.02 22.83
CA TRP A 93 8.92 6.98 22.15
C TRP A 93 8.71 5.63 21.45
N SER A 94 8.66 4.58 22.24
CA SER A 94 8.35 3.22 21.78
C SER A 94 7.51 2.46 22.79
N LEU A 95 6.92 1.37 22.33
CA LEU A 95 6.45 0.24 23.11
C LEU A 95 7.32 -0.95 22.72
N ARG A 96 7.59 -1.87 23.64
CA ARG A 96 8.54 -2.95 23.38
C ARG A 96 8.23 -4.22 24.16
N LEU A 97 8.61 -5.36 23.59
CA LEU A 97 8.55 -6.68 24.20
C LEU A 97 9.96 -7.29 24.16
N MET A 98 10.50 -7.65 25.32
CA MET A 98 11.81 -8.30 25.43
C MET A 98 11.64 -9.76 25.87
N LEU A 99 12.27 -10.68 25.15
CA LEU A 99 12.18 -12.13 25.39
C LEU A 99 13.57 -12.77 25.32
N LYS A 100 13.91 -13.63 26.28
CA LYS A 100 15.11 -14.48 26.16
C LYS A 100 14.87 -15.59 25.14
N LEU A 101 15.85 -15.83 24.25
CA LEU A 101 15.80 -16.80 23.16
C LEU A 101 16.69 -18.02 23.41
N VAL A 102 17.92 -17.83 23.89
CA VAL A 102 18.92 -18.88 24.13
C VAL A 102 19.56 -18.63 25.50
N PRO A 103 19.81 -19.67 26.32
CA PRO A 103 19.47 -21.08 26.10
C PRO A 103 17.97 -21.38 26.27
N GLU A 104 17.46 -22.40 25.57
CA GLU A 104 16.00 -22.63 25.44
C GLU A 104 15.30 -22.98 26.76
N ASP A 105 15.99 -23.65 27.66
CA ASP A 105 15.53 -24.06 28.99
C ASP A 105 15.37 -22.87 29.96
N SER A 106 16.06 -21.76 29.69
CA SER A 106 15.96 -20.50 30.43
C SER A 106 14.86 -19.55 29.94
N ARG A 107 14.06 -19.97 28.94
CA ARG A 107 12.94 -19.20 28.37
C ARG A 107 11.76 -19.10 29.34
N ARG A 108 11.30 -17.87 29.56
CA ARG A 108 10.13 -17.56 30.39
C ARG A 108 8.86 -17.52 29.57
N LEU A 109 8.30 -18.71 29.34
CA LEU A 109 7.14 -18.91 28.45
C LEU A 109 5.89 -18.12 28.87
N GLU A 110 5.80 -17.66 30.13
CA GLU A 110 4.75 -16.76 30.60
C GLU A 110 4.75 -15.39 29.87
N PHE A 111 5.92 -14.92 29.40
CA PHE A 111 6.03 -13.69 28.61
C PHE A 111 5.93 -13.91 27.11
N TRP A 112 6.13 -15.15 26.63
CA TRP A 112 6.04 -15.47 25.20
C TRP A 112 4.58 -15.48 24.74
N PRO A 113 4.15 -14.59 23.82
CA PRO A 113 2.77 -14.54 23.34
C PRO A 113 2.25 -15.89 22.82
N GLU A 114 1.00 -16.19 23.16
CA GLU A 114 0.25 -17.35 22.66
C GLU A 114 -0.57 -17.01 21.39
N ASN A 115 -0.67 -15.73 21.07
CA ASN A 115 -1.37 -15.20 19.91
C ASN A 115 -0.46 -14.13 19.23
N PRO A 116 -0.15 -14.21 17.93
CA PRO A 116 -0.54 -15.26 16.97
C PRO A 116 -0.05 -16.65 17.40
N THR A 117 -0.83 -17.70 17.12
CA THR A 117 -0.54 -19.07 17.60
C THR A 117 0.79 -19.63 17.11
N LYS A 118 1.29 -19.12 15.97
CA LYS A 118 2.61 -19.41 15.41
C LYS A 118 3.77 -18.61 16.00
N PHE A 119 3.52 -17.62 16.87
CA PHE A 119 4.56 -16.70 17.36
C PHE A 119 5.77 -17.44 17.94
N ARG A 120 5.51 -18.42 18.82
CA ARG A 120 6.57 -19.19 19.48
C ARG A 120 7.37 -20.06 18.50
N GLU A 121 6.68 -20.74 17.58
CA GLU A 121 7.26 -21.57 16.52
C GLU A 121 8.20 -20.74 15.61
N ILE A 122 7.67 -19.64 15.06
CA ILE A 122 8.41 -18.74 14.17
C ILE A 122 9.60 -18.10 14.88
N LEU A 123 9.42 -17.64 16.12
CA LEU A 123 10.51 -17.01 16.88
C LEU A 123 11.61 -18.02 17.25
N SER A 124 11.26 -19.28 17.55
CA SER A 124 12.23 -20.34 17.77
C SER A 124 13.03 -20.65 16.50
N GLU A 125 12.36 -20.84 15.35
CA GLU A 125 13.03 -21.06 14.06
C GLU A 125 13.94 -19.88 13.69
N TYR A 126 13.42 -18.65 13.75
CA TYR A 126 14.18 -17.43 13.51
C TYR A 126 15.41 -17.31 14.43
N SER A 127 15.26 -17.59 15.73
CA SER A 127 16.38 -17.55 16.67
C SER A 127 17.50 -18.53 16.33
N MET A 128 17.15 -19.73 15.83
CA MET A 128 18.12 -20.74 15.40
C MET A 128 18.88 -20.28 14.15
N GLN A 129 18.19 -19.68 13.18
CA GLN A 129 18.85 -19.17 11.96
C GLN A 129 19.75 -17.96 12.26
N VAL A 130 19.31 -17.03 13.11
CA VAL A 130 20.12 -15.89 13.54
C VAL A 130 21.34 -16.33 14.35
N LYS A 131 21.20 -17.34 15.22
CA LYS A 131 22.33 -17.94 15.96
C LYS A 131 23.40 -18.46 15.00
N ASN A 132 23.00 -19.25 14.01
CA ASN A 132 23.91 -19.76 12.97
C ASN A 132 24.61 -18.61 12.22
N ILE A 133 23.90 -17.56 11.84
CA ILE A 133 24.48 -16.38 11.16
C ILE A 133 25.56 -15.72 12.05
N ILE A 134 25.27 -15.53 13.34
CA ILE A 134 26.20 -14.88 14.29
C ILE A 134 27.46 -15.74 14.51
N GLU A 135 27.36 -17.05 14.65
CA GLU A 135 28.52 -17.95 14.76
C GLU A 135 29.45 -17.84 13.54
N HIS A 136 28.89 -17.86 12.34
CA HIS A 136 29.66 -17.72 11.10
C HIS A 136 30.29 -16.33 10.96
N LEU A 137 29.60 -15.28 11.44
CA LEU A 137 30.15 -13.93 11.49
C LEU A 137 31.33 -13.82 12.46
N LEU A 138 31.22 -14.37 13.67
CA LEU A 138 32.32 -14.35 14.64
C LEU A 138 33.57 -15.05 14.10
N LYS A 139 33.40 -16.19 13.39
CA LYS A 139 34.49 -16.88 12.68
C LYS A 139 35.04 -16.08 11.50
N ALA A 140 34.20 -15.38 10.73
CA ALA A 140 34.67 -14.48 9.68
C ALA A 140 35.44 -13.28 10.26
N MET A 141 35.00 -12.72 11.38
CA MET A 141 35.68 -11.63 12.09
C MET A 141 37.03 -12.06 12.67
N ALA A 142 37.15 -13.30 13.18
CA ALA A 142 38.43 -13.84 13.61
C ALA A 142 39.41 -14.02 12.42
N ARG A 143 38.94 -14.64 11.33
CA ARG A 143 39.72 -14.80 10.09
C ARG A 143 40.17 -13.47 9.49
N SER A 144 39.36 -12.42 9.58
CA SER A 144 39.71 -11.10 9.05
C SER A 144 40.76 -10.34 9.88
N LEU A 145 41.21 -10.93 10.99
CA LEU A 145 42.29 -10.45 11.86
C LEU A 145 43.47 -11.43 11.93
N ASP A 146 43.52 -12.44 11.03
CA ASP A 146 44.48 -13.54 11.05
C ASP A 146 44.52 -14.31 12.38
N LEU A 147 43.37 -14.42 13.07
CA LEU A 147 43.21 -15.16 14.32
C LEU A 147 42.62 -16.57 14.10
N GLU A 148 42.75 -17.39 15.14
CA GLU A 148 42.07 -18.69 15.28
C GLU A 148 40.53 -18.49 15.22
N GLU A 149 39.82 -19.28 14.40
CA GLU A 149 38.42 -18.99 14.02
C GLU A 149 37.46 -18.85 15.21
N ASP A 150 37.65 -19.66 16.26
CA ASP A 150 36.79 -19.65 17.43
C ASP A 150 37.25 -18.66 18.51
N CYS A 151 38.27 -17.83 18.28
CA CYS A 151 38.88 -16.99 19.33
C CYS A 151 37.90 -16.03 20.02
N PHE A 152 36.89 -15.53 19.28
CA PHE A 152 35.83 -14.68 19.82
C PHE A 152 34.72 -15.49 20.49
N LEU A 153 34.34 -16.65 19.93
CA LEU A 153 33.37 -17.57 20.56
C LEU A 153 33.91 -18.12 21.89
N ASN A 154 35.21 -18.41 21.95
CA ASN A 154 35.93 -18.85 23.15
C ASN A 154 35.90 -17.82 24.29
N GLN A 155 35.66 -16.52 24.02
CA GLN A 155 35.46 -15.51 25.07
C GLN A 155 34.09 -15.65 25.78
N TYR A 156 33.13 -16.39 25.22
CA TYR A 156 31.80 -16.62 25.82
C TYR A 156 31.82 -17.77 26.84
N GLY A 157 32.97 -18.42 27.06
CA GLY A 157 33.11 -19.46 28.10
C GLY A 157 32.32 -20.75 27.85
N GLY A 158 31.70 -20.90 26.67
CA GLY A 158 30.84 -22.03 26.31
C GLY A 158 29.35 -21.84 26.63
N GLU A 159 28.95 -20.69 27.18
CA GLU A 159 27.55 -20.33 27.45
C GLU A 159 27.21 -19.00 26.78
N GLU A 160 26.21 -19.01 25.89
CA GLU A 160 25.76 -17.83 25.17
C GLU A 160 24.31 -17.48 25.53
N LEU A 161 24.06 -16.18 25.64
CA LEU A 161 22.75 -15.62 25.88
C LEU A 161 22.29 -14.91 24.60
N MET A 162 21.08 -15.23 24.13
CA MET A 162 20.41 -14.46 23.08
C MET A 162 19.11 -13.88 23.60
N MET A 163 18.84 -12.62 23.26
CA MET A 163 17.58 -11.94 23.60
C MET A 163 17.01 -11.23 22.39
N ALA A 164 15.69 -11.30 22.21
CA ALA A 164 14.93 -10.51 21.25
C ALA A 164 14.33 -9.27 21.94
N ARG A 165 14.43 -8.10 21.30
CA ARG A 165 13.65 -6.90 21.60
C ARG A 165 12.83 -6.53 20.37
N PHE A 166 11.53 -6.76 20.45
CA PHE A 166 10.55 -6.22 19.52
C PHE A 166 10.30 -4.76 19.91
N ASN A 167 10.39 -3.84 18.96
CA ASN A 167 10.05 -2.44 19.16
C ASN A 167 8.88 -2.07 18.23
N TYR A 168 7.94 -1.33 18.78
CA TYR A 168 6.87 -0.65 18.08
C TYR A 168 7.00 0.85 18.38
N TYR A 169 7.17 1.65 17.34
CA TYR A 169 7.30 3.11 17.44
C TYR A 169 5.99 3.71 16.93
N PRO A 170 5.11 4.24 17.81
CA PRO A 170 3.85 4.83 17.38
C PRO A 170 4.08 6.12 16.58
N VAL A 171 3.16 6.44 15.66
CA VAL A 171 3.11 7.74 14.98
C VAL A 171 3.23 8.89 15.99
N CYS A 172 4.13 9.84 15.72
CA CYS A 172 4.30 11.02 16.56
C CYS A 172 4.01 12.30 15.77
N SER A 173 3.10 13.15 16.27
CA SER A 173 2.79 14.44 15.65
C SER A 173 3.90 15.50 15.81
N ARG A 174 4.94 15.19 16.59
CA ARG A 174 6.14 16.01 16.81
C ARG A 174 7.40 15.13 16.81
N PRO A 175 7.77 14.52 15.66
CA PRO A 175 8.95 13.68 15.55
C PRO A 175 10.24 14.49 15.79
N ASP A 176 10.16 15.80 15.60
CA ASP A 176 11.18 16.80 15.91
C ASP A 176 11.43 17.02 17.42
N MET A 177 10.66 16.38 18.30
CA MET A 177 10.72 16.57 19.76
C MET A 177 11.00 15.29 20.55
N VAL A 178 10.98 14.11 19.92
CA VAL A 178 11.14 12.81 20.60
C VAL A 178 12.03 11.87 19.79
N LEU A 179 12.67 10.91 20.47
CA LEU A 179 13.37 9.79 19.83
C LEU A 179 12.62 8.50 20.16
N GLY A 180 12.48 7.62 19.17
CA GLY A 180 11.90 6.29 19.35
C GLY A 180 12.80 5.39 20.20
N ALA A 181 14.12 5.58 20.05
CA ALA A 181 15.14 5.14 20.99
C ALA A 181 16.22 6.23 21.10
N LYS A 182 16.56 6.63 22.32
CA LYS A 182 17.63 7.60 22.59
C LYS A 182 19.00 7.14 22.07
N SER A 183 19.96 8.06 22.03
CA SER A 183 21.34 7.77 21.62
C SER A 183 22.00 6.74 22.54
N HIS A 184 22.48 5.61 21.99
CA HIS A 184 23.11 4.53 22.75
C HIS A 184 24.06 3.68 21.90
N SER A 185 24.85 2.83 22.55
CA SER A 185 25.57 1.72 21.91
C SER A 185 25.10 0.40 22.51
N ASP A 186 25.19 -0.67 21.73
CA ASP A 186 24.69 -1.98 22.15
C ASP A 186 25.64 -2.64 23.15
N GLY A 187 25.15 -2.99 24.33
CA GLY A 187 25.88 -3.79 25.32
C GLY A 187 26.06 -5.27 24.95
N SER A 188 25.86 -5.65 23.68
CA SER A 188 26.00 -7.01 23.14
C SER A 188 27.43 -7.26 22.61
N GLY A 189 27.70 -8.48 22.14
CA GLY A 189 28.81 -8.75 21.23
C GLY A 189 28.39 -8.47 19.79
N ILE A 190 27.32 -9.11 19.31
CA ILE A 190 26.72 -8.85 18.00
C ILE A 190 25.23 -8.60 18.19
N THR A 191 24.69 -7.59 17.49
CA THR A 191 23.24 -7.39 17.34
C THR A 191 22.86 -7.58 15.88
N VAL A 192 21.82 -8.38 15.63
CA VAL A 192 21.18 -8.53 14.32
C VAL A 192 19.82 -7.85 14.37
N LEU A 193 19.64 -6.81 13.56
CA LEU A 193 18.42 -6.01 13.50
C LEU A 193 17.67 -6.31 12.20
N LEU A 194 16.47 -6.89 12.34
CA LEU A 194 15.45 -6.89 11.31
C LEU A 194 14.73 -5.53 11.35
N GLN A 195 14.93 -4.72 10.31
CA GLN A 195 14.30 -3.41 10.17
C GLN A 195 12.86 -3.52 9.66
N ASP A 196 12.12 -2.43 9.83
CA ASP A 196 10.89 -2.16 9.10
C ASP A 196 11.11 -2.20 7.58
N ARG A 197 10.06 -2.55 6.82
CA ARG A 197 10.11 -2.63 5.36
C ARG A 197 9.75 -1.32 4.65
N GLU A 198 9.06 -0.41 5.35
CA GLU A 198 8.53 0.83 4.78
C GLU A 198 9.02 2.08 5.51
N VAL A 199 9.26 2.02 6.82
CA VAL A 199 9.48 3.21 7.65
C VAL A 199 10.92 3.32 8.15
N GLU A 200 11.69 4.24 7.56
CA GLU A 200 13.03 4.60 8.02
C GLU A 200 13.00 5.12 9.48
N GLY A 201 14.15 5.03 10.16
CA GLY A 201 14.26 5.62 11.50
C GLY A 201 15.60 5.39 12.19
N LEU A 202 16.34 4.34 11.82
CA LEU A 202 17.67 4.10 12.38
C LEU A 202 18.65 5.19 11.90
N GLN A 203 19.34 5.81 12.86
CA GLN A 203 20.39 6.78 12.62
C GLN A 203 21.66 6.34 13.37
N ILE A 204 22.81 6.44 12.71
CA ILE A 204 24.13 6.15 13.28
C ILE A 204 24.96 7.44 13.34
N PHE A 205 25.79 7.58 14.37
CA PHE A 205 26.68 8.71 14.55
C PHE A 205 28.09 8.35 14.09
N LYS A 206 28.62 9.11 13.13
CA LYS A 206 29.96 8.92 12.57
C LYS A 206 30.57 10.25 12.17
N ASP A 207 31.88 10.38 12.33
CA ASP A 207 32.67 11.55 11.91
C ASP A 207 32.12 12.91 12.43
N GLY A 208 31.48 12.88 13.61
CA GLY A 208 30.87 14.05 14.24
C GLY A 208 29.42 14.35 13.80
N GLN A 209 28.81 13.52 12.96
CA GLN A 209 27.49 13.75 12.40
C GLN A 209 26.56 12.52 12.51
N TRP A 210 25.27 12.77 12.76
CA TRP A 210 24.23 11.75 12.60
C TRP A 210 23.96 11.51 11.10
N SER A 211 23.78 10.26 10.72
CA SER A 211 23.45 9.82 9.34
C SER A 211 22.32 8.79 9.38
N ARG A 212 21.42 8.84 8.40
CA ARG A 212 20.32 7.85 8.26
C ARG A 212 20.85 6.56 7.64
N VAL A 213 20.37 5.43 8.18
CA VAL A 213 20.60 4.10 7.60
C VAL A 213 19.41 3.75 6.70
N PRO A 214 19.61 3.60 5.37
CA PRO A 214 18.53 3.26 4.45
C PRO A 214 17.93 1.88 4.74
N ILE A 215 16.67 1.67 4.34
CA ILE A 215 16.08 0.34 4.26
C ILE A 215 16.58 -0.33 2.97
N ILE A 216 17.30 -1.44 3.09
CA ILE A 216 17.47 -2.40 2.00
C ILE A 216 16.41 -3.50 2.19
N PRO A 217 15.53 -3.75 1.20
CA PRO A 217 14.55 -4.82 1.28
C PRO A 217 15.19 -6.19 1.56
N ASP A 218 14.58 -6.93 2.48
CA ASP A 218 14.99 -8.27 2.92
C ASP A 218 16.45 -8.38 3.46
N ALA A 219 17.01 -7.25 3.91
CA ALA A 219 18.31 -7.15 4.57
C ALA A 219 18.22 -7.11 6.10
N PHE A 220 19.23 -7.68 6.77
CA PHE A 220 19.54 -7.34 8.16
C PHE A 220 20.49 -6.15 8.23
N VAL A 221 20.36 -5.34 9.28
CA VAL A 221 21.47 -4.49 9.76
C VAL A 221 22.20 -5.28 10.84
N VAL A 222 23.49 -5.51 10.66
CA VAL A 222 24.34 -6.17 11.66
C VAL A 222 25.19 -5.11 12.35
N ASN A 223 25.23 -5.17 13.67
CA ASN A 223 25.95 -4.24 14.52
C ASN A 223 26.96 -4.99 15.41
N ALA A 224 28.21 -4.53 15.46
CA ALA A 224 29.17 -4.95 16.48
C ALA A 224 28.91 -4.15 17.77
N GLY A 225 28.58 -4.83 18.86
CA GLY A 225 28.33 -4.19 20.15
C GLY A 225 29.63 -3.88 20.92
N ASP A 226 29.46 -3.19 22.04
CA ASP A 226 30.53 -2.76 22.93
C ASP A 226 31.44 -3.93 23.37
N GLN A 227 30.87 -5.11 23.62
CA GLN A 227 31.65 -6.28 24.04
C GLN A 227 32.57 -6.78 22.91
N MET A 228 32.18 -6.60 21.64
CA MET A 228 33.01 -6.92 20.49
C MET A 228 34.11 -5.87 20.26
N GLN A 229 33.83 -4.59 20.54
CA GLN A 229 34.89 -3.57 20.57
C GLN A 229 35.93 -3.88 21.66
N ILE A 230 35.49 -4.32 22.85
CA ILE A 230 36.39 -4.75 23.93
C ILE A 230 37.21 -5.98 23.52
N MET A 231 36.56 -7.05 23.04
CA MET A 231 37.25 -8.29 22.64
C MET A 231 38.23 -8.08 21.49
N SER A 232 37.90 -7.22 20.52
CA SER A 232 38.77 -6.88 19.39
C SER A 232 39.86 -5.84 19.71
N ASN A 233 40.07 -5.48 20.98
CA ASN A 233 41.01 -4.45 21.42
C ASN A 233 40.84 -3.10 20.68
N GLY A 234 39.58 -2.72 20.40
CA GLY A 234 39.24 -1.47 19.72
C GLY A 234 39.33 -1.50 18.19
N ILE A 235 39.52 -2.66 17.55
CA ILE A 235 39.58 -2.77 16.08
C ILE A 235 38.19 -2.63 15.48
N PHE A 236 37.25 -3.48 15.88
CA PHE A 236 35.85 -3.34 15.49
C PHE A 236 35.18 -2.30 16.38
N LYS A 237 34.33 -1.46 15.79
CA LYS A 237 33.71 -0.32 16.48
C LYS A 237 32.27 -0.64 16.89
N SER A 238 31.88 -0.16 18.06
CA SER A 238 30.51 -0.07 18.51
C SER A 238 29.95 1.30 18.11
N PRO A 239 29.05 1.38 17.12
CA PRO A 239 28.50 2.64 16.65
C PRO A 239 27.44 3.15 17.63
N LEU A 240 27.61 4.41 18.01
CA LEU A 240 26.59 5.18 18.69
C LEU A 240 25.41 5.38 17.72
N HIS A 241 24.22 4.96 18.11
CA HIS A 241 23.04 4.96 17.25
C HIS A 241 21.78 5.42 18.01
N ARG A 242 20.78 5.90 17.27
CA ARG A 242 19.47 6.35 17.80
C ARG A 242 18.37 6.01 16.79
N VAL A 243 17.10 6.10 17.21
CA VAL A 243 15.95 5.89 16.33
C VAL A 243 15.05 7.13 16.33
N SER A 244 14.83 7.73 15.16
CA SER A 244 13.77 8.73 14.94
C SER A 244 12.41 8.06 14.72
N VAL A 245 11.33 8.81 14.93
CA VAL A 245 9.95 8.34 14.73
C VAL A 245 9.31 9.06 13.56
N SER A 246 8.31 8.46 12.93
CA SER A 246 7.57 9.06 11.83
C SER A 246 6.30 9.77 12.32
N SER A 247 5.91 10.82 11.60
CA SER A 247 4.64 11.53 11.75
C SER A 247 3.52 10.99 10.86
N GLU A 248 3.84 10.03 9.97
CA GLU A 248 2.92 9.49 8.97
C GLU A 248 2.51 8.04 9.25
N LYS A 249 3.43 7.21 9.79
CA LYS A 249 3.26 5.76 9.98
C LYS A 249 3.93 5.25 11.26
N GLU A 250 3.38 4.22 11.89
CA GLU A 250 4.11 3.42 12.87
C GLU A 250 5.32 2.71 12.25
N ARG A 251 6.32 2.39 13.08
CA ARG A 251 7.49 1.60 12.68
C ARG A 251 7.64 0.38 13.59
N LEU A 252 8.06 -0.74 13.03
CA LEU A 252 8.42 -1.96 13.76
C LEU A 252 9.92 -2.26 13.63
N SER A 253 10.51 -2.93 14.63
CA SER A 253 11.80 -3.60 14.47
C SER A 253 11.96 -4.79 15.41
N LEU A 254 12.81 -5.74 15.03
CA LEU A 254 13.22 -6.86 15.88
C LEU A 254 14.75 -6.88 15.97
N ALA A 255 15.27 -6.50 17.13
CA ALA A 255 16.70 -6.61 17.46
C ALA A 255 16.95 -7.92 18.19
N VAL A 256 17.93 -8.71 17.74
CA VAL A 256 18.44 -9.89 18.44
C VAL A 256 19.86 -9.61 18.92
N PHE A 257 20.05 -9.60 20.23
CA PHE A 257 21.34 -9.40 20.88
C PHE A 257 21.96 -10.76 21.20
N HIS A 258 23.23 -10.96 20.83
CA HIS A 258 24.07 -12.10 21.23
C HIS A 258 25.16 -11.60 22.16
N LEU A 259 25.26 -12.20 23.34
CA LEU A 259 26.14 -11.76 24.42
C LEU A 259 26.57 -12.95 25.32
N PRO A 260 27.74 -12.87 25.96
CA PRO A 260 28.15 -13.85 26.97
C PRO A 260 27.26 -13.75 28.23
N THR A 261 27.23 -14.81 29.02
CA THR A 261 26.51 -14.80 30.32
C THR A 261 27.17 -13.83 31.32
N PRO A 262 26.42 -13.23 32.26
CA PRO A 262 26.94 -12.26 33.24
C PRO A 262 28.16 -12.73 34.05
N GLU A 263 28.30 -14.04 34.23
CA GLU A 263 29.36 -14.72 34.98
C GLU A 263 30.70 -14.76 34.24
N VAL A 264 30.69 -14.61 32.92
CA VAL A 264 31.87 -14.68 32.04
C VAL A 264 32.66 -13.37 32.09
N GLU A 265 33.99 -13.49 32.13
CA GLU A 265 34.91 -12.34 32.05
C GLU A 265 35.37 -12.17 30.61
N ILE A 266 35.02 -11.04 30.00
CA ILE A 266 35.52 -10.64 28.68
C ILE A 266 36.71 -9.70 28.79
N GLY A 267 37.51 -9.65 27.73
CA GLY A 267 38.54 -8.65 27.53
C GLY A 267 39.20 -8.81 26.15
N PRO A 268 40.20 -7.96 25.84
CA PRO A 268 40.96 -8.07 24.60
C PRO A 268 41.56 -9.46 24.36
N VAL A 269 41.30 -10.04 23.17
CA VAL A 269 41.89 -11.30 22.73
C VAL A 269 43.41 -11.16 22.65
N GLN A 270 44.14 -12.14 23.21
CA GLN A 270 45.60 -12.02 23.41
C GLN A 270 46.39 -11.81 22.10
N GLY A 271 45.94 -12.37 20.97
CA GLY A 271 46.56 -12.14 19.66
C GLY A 271 46.46 -10.70 19.14
N LEU A 272 45.65 -9.85 19.77
CA LEU A 272 45.44 -8.44 19.42
C LEU A 272 46.13 -7.45 20.36
N ILE A 273 46.98 -7.95 21.26
CA ILE A 273 47.78 -7.14 22.20
C ILE A 273 49.25 -7.25 21.78
N SER A 274 49.88 -6.11 21.52
CA SER A 274 51.31 -6.02 21.15
C SER A 274 51.93 -4.72 21.69
N GLU A 275 53.24 -4.51 21.49
CA GLU A 275 53.87 -3.21 21.78
C GLU A 275 53.29 -2.07 20.92
N GLU A 276 52.86 -2.38 19.70
CA GLU A 276 52.25 -1.42 18.77
C GLU A 276 50.76 -1.16 19.05
N ARG A 277 50.07 -2.14 19.65
CA ARG A 277 48.68 -2.03 20.12
C ARG A 277 48.57 -2.57 21.55
N PRO A 278 48.88 -1.76 22.58
CA PRO A 278 48.73 -2.18 23.97
C PRO A 278 47.27 -2.49 24.31
N GLN A 279 47.05 -3.13 25.45
CA GLN A 279 45.71 -3.48 25.94
C GLN A 279 44.93 -2.19 26.26
N GLN A 280 43.91 -1.87 25.46
CA GLN A 280 43.14 -0.63 25.62
C GLN A 280 42.03 -0.77 26.66
N TYR A 281 41.44 -1.96 26.77
CA TYR A 281 40.30 -2.24 27.66
C TYR A 281 40.71 -3.16 28.80
N ARG A 282 40.24 -2.88 30.02
CA ARG A 282 40.39 -3.81 31.14
C ARG A 282 39.58 -5.09 30.92
N LYS A 283 39.82 -6.12 31.73
CA LYS A 283 38.91 -7.28 31.79
C LYS A 283 37.74 -6.98 32.72
N LEU A 284 36.57 -7.53 32.42
CA LEU A 284 35.34 -7.24 33.16
C LEU A 284 34.25 -8.30 32.97
N LYS A 285 33.37 -8.41 33.96
CA LYS A 285 32.19 -9.27 34.00
C LYS A 285 30.90 -8.45 33.95
N ASN A 286 29.80 -9.08 33.54
CA ASN A 286 28.46 -8.49 33.51
C ASN A 286 28.40 -7.10 32.85
N TYR A 287 29.04 -6.96 31.68
CA TYR A 287 29.07 -5.67 30.97
C TYR A 287 27.67 -5.12 30.65
N SER A 288 26.73 -6.01 30.34
CA SER A 288 25.36 -5.61 29.99
C SER A 288 24.63 -4.88 31.11
N ALA A 289 24.95 -5.14 32.39
CA ALA A 289 24.44 -4.34 33.50
C ALA A 289 25.04 -2.92 33.53
N ILE A 290 26.35 -2.79 33.25
CA ILE A 290 27.05 -1.50 33.16
C ILE A 290 26.50 -0.68 31.97
N ASN A 291 26.28 -1.33 30.82
CA ASN A 291 25.69 -0.70 29.65
C ASN A 291 24.24 -0.27 29.91
N PHE A 292 23.43 -1.09 30.59
CA PHE A 292 22.07 -0.72 30.98
C PHE A 292 22.03 0.49 31.95
N GLU A 293 22.90 0.53 32.95
CA GLU A 293 22.99 1.68 33.87
C GLU A 293 23.38 2.97 33.15
N CYS A 294 24.38 2.91 32.27
CA CYS A 294 24.78 4.04 31.43
C CYS A 294 23.64 4.47 30.48
N PHE A 295 22.95 3.53 29.85
CA PHE A 295 21.78 3.79 29.01
C PHE A 295 20.67 4.53 29.77
N GLN A 296 20.36 4.13 31.01
CA GLN A 296 19.38 4.85 31.83
C GLN A 296 19.81 6.29 32.12
N ASN A 297 21.10 6.49 32.42
CA ASN A 297 21.68 7.80 32.69
C ASN A 297 21.96 8.65 31.43
N GLY A 298 21.77 8.11 30.22
CA GLY A 298 22.04 8.80 28.96
C GLY A 298 23.53 8.95 28.62
N THR A 299 24.39 8.09 29.17
CA THR A 299 25.84 8.06 28.93
C THR A 299 26.26 6.85 28.11
N VAL A 300 27.40 6.93 27.41
CA VAL A 300 28.00 5.80 26.69
C VAL A 300 29.01 5.12 27.61
N PRO A 301 28.99 3.78 27.79
CA PRO A 301 29.80 3.15 28.83
C PRO A 301 31.28 3.05 28.43
N LEU A 302 31.57 2.93 27.14
CA LEU A 302 32.93 2.90 26.59
C LEU A 302 33.72 4.21 26.80
N ASP A 303 33.03 5.33 27.08
CA ASP A 303 33.63 6.63 27.39
C ASP A 303 33.90 6.83 28.90
N THR A 304 33.59 5.84 29.74
CA THR A 304 33.84 5.86 31.19
C THR A 304 35.19 5.21 31.55
N GLU A 305 35.53 5.06 32.84
CA GLU A 305 36.84 4.59 33.38
C GLU A 305 37.22 3.12 33.06
N LEU A 306 36.76 2.56 31.94
CA LEU A 306 37.04 1.20 31.47
C LEU A 306 38.34 1.08 30.66
N ALA A 307 38.86 2.20 30.14
CA ALA A 307 40.11 2.26 29.38
C ALA A 307 41.35 2.25 30.29
N VAL A 308 42.39 1.51 29.91
CA VAL A 308 43.65 1.42 30.67
C VAL A 308 44.62 2.51 30.19
N ASP A 309 44.84 3.54 31.02
CA ASP A 309 45.81 4.63 30.81
C ASP A 309 45.68 5.46 29.51
N CYS A 310 44.44 5.72 29.06
CA CYS A 310 44.19 6.81 28.11
C CYS A 310 44.30 8.18 28.81
N LYS A 311 45.37 8.93 28.51
CA LYS A 311 45.54 10.33 28.92
C LYS A 311 44.34 11.19 28.52
N GLU A 312 44.03 12.18 29.37
CA GLU A 312 42.92 13.14 29.20
C GLU A 312 42.77 13.65 27.75
N PRO A 313 41.58 13.52 27.14
CA PRO A 313 41.26 14.21 25.90
C PRO A 313 41.27 15.73 26.10
N SER A 314 41.90 16.47 25.18
CA SER A 314 42.04 17.93 25.28
C SER A 314 40.70 18.68 25.27
N ASP A 315 40.68 19.89 25.82
CA ASP A 315 39.54 20.84 25.97
C ASP A 315 38.73 21.21 24.71
N LYS A 316 38.93 20.54 23.57
CA LYS A 316 38.16 20.72 22.33
C LYS A 316 36.87 19.89 22.25
N PHE A 317 36.53 19.11 23.28
CA PHE A 317 35.30 18.30 23.33
C PHE A 317 34.23 18.80 24.32
N PHE A 318 34.35 20.03 24.84
CA PHE A 318 33.26 20.69 25.56
C PHE A 318 32.28 21.38 24.60
N HIS A 319 31.26 20.65 24.11
CA HIS A 319 30.08 21.31 23.53
C HIS A 319 29.18 21.86 24.64
N LYS A 320 29.33 23.15 24.93
CA LYS A 320 28.31 23.93 25.62
C LYS A 320 27.15 24.21 24.66
N GLY A 321 26.10 23.40 24.73
CA GLY A 321 24.79 23.71 24.14
C GLY A 321 24.32 22.75 23.05
N SER A 322 23.03 22.38 23.17
CA SER A 322 22.16 21.68 22.21
C SER A 322 22.61 20.32 21.67
N ASP A 323 22.23 19.24 22.36
CA ASP A 323 22.05 17.89 21.77
C ASP A 323 20.89 17.81 20.75
N ALA A 324 20.12 18.89 20.61
CA ALA A 324 19.09 19.07 19.58
C ALA A 324 19.70 19.35 18.19
N GLY A 325 20.55 18.44 17.71
CA GLY A 325 20.88 18.36 16.29
C GLY A 325 19.62 17.99 15.50
N VAL A 326 19.32 18.75 14.43
CA VAL A 326 18.05 18.75 13.69
C VAL A 326 17.43 17.35 13.58
N LEU A 327 16.23 17.20 14.14
CA LEU A 327 15.62 15.89 14.39
C LEU A 327 14.82 15.32 13.19
N ASP A 328 14.73 16.05 12.07
CA ASP A 328 14.06 15.58 10.85
C ASP A 328 14.67 16.15 9.55
N ALA A 329 14.52 15.41 8.44
CA ALA A 329 14.79 15.69 7.02
C ALA A 329 16.20 16.16 6.59
N SER A 330 16.94 16.94 7.38
CA SER A 330 18.26 17.47 7.01
C SER A 330 19.43 16.54 7.37
N VAL A 331 19.15 15.34 7.87
CA VAL A 331 20.15 14.32 8.20
C VAL A 331 20.55 13.60 6.90
N PRO A 332 21.82 13.63 6.49
CA PRO A 332 22.26 13.03 5.23
C PRO A 332 22.01 11.51 5.23
N LEU A 333 21.68 11.00 4.05
CA LEU A 333 21.68 9.58 3.77
C LEU A 333 23.12 9.13 3.53
N VAL A 334 23.52 7.98 4.05
CA VAL A 334 24.81 7.37 3.73
C VAL A 334 24.65 5.89 3.42
N ASP A 335 25.35 5.44 2.39
CA ASP A 335 25.51 4.04 2.05
C ASP A 335 26.35 3.33 3.12
N VAL A 336 25.66 2.69 4.07
CA VAL A 336 26.28 1.72 4.99
C VAL A 336 26.85 0.57 4.14
N PRO A 337 28.06 0.07 4.41
CA PRO A 337 28.66 -0.99 3.60
C PRO A 337 27.76 -2.22 3.49
N VAL A 338 27.61 -2.75 2.27
CA VAL A 338 26.94 -4.02 2.02
C VAL A 338 28.00 -5.13 1.95
N VAL A 339 27.75 -6.21 2.69
CA VAL A 339 28.50 -7.46 2.66
C VAL A 339 27.57 -8.55 2.10
N ASP A 340 28.14 -9.62 1.55
CA ASP A 340 27.43 -10.85 1.17
C ASP A 340 27.92 -12.04 2.03
N LEU A 341 27.10 -12.47 2.99
CA LEU A 341 27.37 -13.63 3.86
C LEU A 341 27.57 -14.91 3.04
N GLY A 342 26.86 -15.08 1.92
CA GLY A 342 27.01 -16.22 1.03
C GLY A 342 28.40 -16.32 0.40
N LEU A 343 29.04 -15.19 0.09
CA LEU A 343 30.42 -15.13 -0.40
C LEU A 343 31.44 -15.41 0.72
N LEU A 344 31.22 -14.92 1.94
CA LEU A 344 32.05 -15.23 3.12
C LEU A 344 32.05 -16.72 3.52
N LEU A 345 30.95 -17.43 3.19
CA LEU A 345 30.78 -18.87 3.37
C LEU A 345 31.34 -19.70 2.20
N SER A 346 31.75 -19.07 1.10
CA SER A 346 32.32 -19.74 -0.07
C SER A 346 33.82 -20.00 0.09
N SER A 347 34.32 -21.11 -0.47
CA SER A 347 35.76 -21.43 -0.53
C SER A 347 36.47 -20.84 -1.76
N ALA A 348 35.91 -19.80 -2.37
CA ALA A 348 36.39 -19.20 -3.61
C ALA A 348 37.25 -17.95 -3.37
N SER A 349 38.02 -17.51 -4.36
CA SER A 349 38.85 -16.29 -4.27
C SER A 349 38.06 -15.00 -4.00
N THR A 350 36.75 -15.00 -4.27
CA THR A 350 35.80 -13.93 -3.89
C THR A 350 35.62 -13.82 -2.38
N SER A 351 35.82 -14.90 -1.62
CA SER A 351 35.74 -14.91 -0.15
C SER A 351 36.74 -13.94 0.49
N SER A 352 37.98 -13.89 -0.03
CA SER A 352 39.01 -12.98 0.49
C SER A 352 38.68 -11.50 0.28
N GLN A 353 38.07 -11.16 -0.86
CA GLN A 353 37.62 -9.78 -1.14
C GLN A 353 36.43 -9.39 -0.24
N GLU A 354 35.49 -10.31 -0.01
CA GLU A 354 34.35 -10.06 0.87
C GLU A 354 34.77 -9.99 2.35
N LEU A 355 35.79 -10.76 2.74
CA LEU A 355 36.41 -10.71 4.07
C LEU A 355 37.09 -9.36 4.33
N GLU A 356 37.74 -8.78 3.32
CA GLU A 356 38.32 -7.44 3.37
C GLU A 356 37.23 -6.35 3.51
N LYS A 357 36.11 -6.49 2.79
CA LYS A 357 34.94 -5.60 2.99
C LYS A 357 34.36 -5.71 4.39
N LEU A 358 34.18 -6.93 4.92
CA LEU A 358 33.70 -7.15 6.28
C LEU A 358 34.63 -6.49 7.31
N HIS A 359 35.94 -6.69 7.16
CA HIS A 359 36.95 -6.05 8.00
C HIS A 359 36.84 -4.52 7.96
N LEU A 360 36.78 -3.93 6.77
CA LEU A 360 36.71 -2.49 6.58
C LEU A 360 35.39 -1.91 7.11
N ALA A 361 34.26 -2.60 6.90
CA ALA A 361 32.97 -2.19 7.42
C ALA A 361 32.97 -2.18 8.95
N LEU A 362 33.39 -3.26 9.60
CA LEU A 362 33.38 -3.35 11.07
C LEU A 362 34.43 -2.46 11.73
N SER A 363 35.56 -2.18 11.08
CA SER A 363 36.60 -1.29 11.64
C SER A 363 36.34 0.21 11.41
N THR A 364 35.55 0.59 10.38
CA THR A 364 35.27 2.01 10.05
C THR A 364 33.81 2.44 10.27
N TRP A 365 32.86 1.53 10.30
CA TRP A 365 31.43 1.77 10.52
C TRP A 365 30.87 1.06 11.74
N GLY A 366 31.47 -0.06 12.15
CA GLY A 366 30.94 -0.91 13.22
C GLY A 366 29.69 -1.71 12.84
N CYS A 367 29.12 -1.45 11.66
CA CYS A 367 27.90 -2.07 11.16
C CYS A 367 27.95 -2.25 9.64
N PHE A 368 27.13 -3.15 9.12
CA PHE A 368 26.96 -3.42 7.69
C PHE A 368 25.54 -3.94 7.39
N GLN A 369 25.18 -3.99 6.10
CA GLN A 369 23.92 -4.56 5.61
C GLN A 369 24.19 -5.82 4.76
N GLU A 370 23.26 -6.78 4.78
CA GLU A 370 23.32 -8.04 4.02
C GLU A 370 22.29 -8.05 2.90
N LYS A 371 22.65 -8.42 1.66
CA LYS A 371 21.69 -8.54 0.54
C LYS A 371 21.65 -9.97 -0.02
N LEU A 372 20.46 -10.58 -0.05
CA LEU A 372 20.24 -11.91 -0.64
C LEU A 372 20.78 -11.97 -2.09
N LYS A 373 21.63 -12.97 -2.39
CA LYS A 373 22.39 -13.13 -3.65
C LYS A 373 21.58 -12.93 -4.95
N TYR A 374 20.29 -13.29 -4.96
CA TYR A 374 19.42 -13.18 -6.14
C TYR A 374 18.26 -12.19 -5.94
N ALA A 375 18.24 -11.40 -4.87
CA ALA A 375 17.15 -10.45 -4.62
C ALA A 375 17.05 -9.41 -5.75
N ARG A 376 15.81 -9.14 -6.15
CA ARG A 376 15.49 -8.09 -7.12
C ARG A 376 16.02 -6.73 -6.66
N GLU A 377 16.21 -5.82 -7.61
CA GLU A 377 16.45 -4.40 -7.32
C GLU A 377 15.12 -3.64 -7.25
N VAL A 378 15.12 -2.47 -6.62
CA VAL A 378 13.90 -1.68 -6.36
C VAL A 378 13.13 -1.37 -7.65
N ASP A 379 13.86 -1.11 -8.75
CA ASP A 379 13.31 -0.79 -10.06
C ASP A 379 13.28 -1.98 -11.05
N SER A 380 13.71 -3.18 -10.66
CA SER A 380 13.68 -4.38 -11.53
C SER A 380 12.61 -5.38 -11.12
N MET A 381 11.92 -5.94 -12.12
CA MET A 381 11.02 -7.08 -11.95
C MET A 381 11.77 -8.42 -11.94
N GLU A 382 13.05 -8.48 -12.30
CA GLU A 382 13.84 -9.72 -12.28
C GLU A 382 14.52 -9.96 -10.93
N GLY A 383 14.60 -11.24 -10.54
CA GLY A 383 15.16 -11.70 -9.28
C GLY A 383 14.15 -12.31 -8.33
N TYR A 384 14.63 -12.64 -7.14
CA TYR A 384 13.88 -13.21 -6.03
C TYR A 384 13.21 -12.10 -5.21
N GLY A 385 11.95 -12.30 -4.84
CA GLY A 385 11.22 -11.39 -3.94
C GLY A 385 9.75 -11.16 -4.34
N ASN A 386 8.93 -10.80 -3.36
CA ASN A 386 7.48 -10.59 -3.51
C ASN A 386 7.14 -9.12 -3.78
N ASP A 387 6.15 -8.85 -4.64
CA ASP A 387 5.75 -7.52 -5.15
C ASP A 387 5.87 -6.39 -4.09
N MET A 388 6.35 -5.21 -4.50
CA MET A 388 6.48 -4.07 -3.58
C MET A 388 5.15 -3.73 -2.90
N VAL A 389 5.21 -3.42 -1.60
CA VAL A 389 4.06 -2.95 -0.84
C VAL A 389 3.94 -1.45 -1.07
N LEU A 390 2.84 -1.03 -1.70
CA LEU A 390 2.57 0.34 -2.10
C LEU A 390 1.60 1.05 -1.14
N SER A 391 0.93 0.30 -0.25
CA SER A 391 0.06 0.83 0.80
C SER A 391 -0.23 -0.22 1.87
N GLU A 392 -0.51 0.21 3.10
CA GLU A 392 -0.89 -0.66 4.24
C GLU A 392 -2.15 -1.50 3.99
N HIS A 393 -3.02 -1.06 3.07
CA HIS A 393 -4.29 -1.72 2.75
C HIS A 393 -4.11 -2.77 1.64
N GLN A 394 -2.89 -2.93 1.10
CA GLN A 394 -2.58 -3.89 0.04
C GLN A 394 -2.53 -5.32 0.60
N THR A 395 -3.45 -6.17 0.14
CA THR A 395 -3.35 -7.62 0.41
C THR A 395 -2.10 -8.19 -0.27
N ILE A 396 -1.23 -8.78 0.54
CA ILE A 396 0.01 -9.47 0.13
C ILE A 396 -0.31 -10.97 -0.07
N ASP A 397 0.32 -11.57 -1.08
CA ASP A 397 0.15 -12.97 -1.45
C ASP A 397 1.06 -13.89 -0.61
N TRP A 398 0.55 -15.06 -0.18
CA TRP A 398 1.32 -16.05 0.61
C TRP A 398 2.14 -16.99 -0.28
N THR A 399 3.20 -16.43 -0.84
CA THR A 399 4.12 -17.09 -1.79
C THR A 399 5.47 -16.42 -1.72
N ASP A 400 6.52 -17.15 -2.11
CA ASP A 400 7.77 -16.57 -2.58
C ASP A 400 7.88 -16.71 -4.10
N ARG A 401 8.63 -15.81 -4.73
CA ARG A 401 8.70 -15.67 -6.19
C ARG A 401 10.13 -15.47 -6.68
N LEU A 402 10.44 -16.08 -7.82
CA LEU A 402 11.61 -15.76 -8.65
C LEU A 402 11.10 -15.46 -10.07
N TYR A 403 11.35 -14.23 -10.52
CA TYR A 403 11.04 -13.77 -11.87
C TYR A 403 12.32 -13.71 -12.72
N LEU A 404 12.28 -14.23 -13.94
CA LEU A 404 13.38 -14.20 -14.90
C LEU A 404 12.84 -13.88 -16.30
N THR A 405 13.43 -12.90 -17.00
CA THR A 405 13.21 -12.75 -18.45
C THR A 405 13.91 -13.92 -19.14
N ILE A 406 13.18 -14.67 -19.97
CA ILE A 406 13.69 -15.85 -20.67
C ILE A 406 13.79 -15.64 -22.19
N ILE A 407 12.97 -14.78 -22.77
CA ILE A 407 13.09 -14.28 -24.15
C ILE A 407 12.80 -12.76 -24.15
N PRO A 408 13.56 -11.93 -24.89
CA PRO A 408 14.68 -12.30 -25.76
C PRO A 408 16.01 -12.50 -24.99
N GLU A 409 16.93 -13.29 -25.57
CA GLU A 409 18.12 -13.78 -24.84
C GLU A 409 19.10 -12.67 -24.44
N ASN A 410 19.16 -11.61 -25.26
CA ASN A 410 19.99 -10.42 -25.04
C ASN A 410 19.48 -9.50 -23.92
N GLN A 411 18.27 -9.74 -23.40
CA GLN A 411 17.69 -8.98 -22.28
C GLN A 411 17.73 -9.75 -20.95
N ARG A 412 18.30 -10.97 -20.90
CA ARG A 412 18.39 -11.77 -19.66
C ARG A 412 19.33 -11.12 -18.64
N GLU A 413 18.83 -10.80 -17.45
CA GLU A 413 19.68 -10.39 -16.32
C GLU A 413 20.44 -11.61 -15.75
N ILE A 414 21.58 -12.00 -16.34
CA ILE A 414 22.36 -13.20 -15.94
C ILE A 414 22.74 -13.24 -14.45
N ARG A 415 22.79 -12.09 -13.77
CA ARG A 415 22.97 -11.98 -12.30
C ARG A 415 21.80 -12.54 -11.49
N ALA A 416 20.57 -12.38 -11.98
CA ALA A 416 19.34 -12.86 -11.34
C ALA A 416 19.11 -14.37 -11.59
N TRP A 417 19.68 -14.92 -12.66
CA TRP A 417 19.57 -16.34 -13.01
C TRP A 417 20.37 -17.21 -12.01
N PRO A 418 19.76 -18.19 -11.33
CA PRO A 418 20.47 -19.12 -10.47
C PRO A 418 21.63 -19.85 -11.17
N GLU A 419 22.72 -20.06 -10.43
CA GLU A 419 23.86 -20.88 -10.85
C GLU A 419 23.74 -22.33 -10.34
N LYS A 420 22.86 -22.56 -9.36
CA LYS A 420 22.59 -23.87 -8.78
C LYS A 420 21.09 -24.18 -8.85
N PRO A 421 20.69 -25.44 -9.14
CA PRO A 421 21.55 -26.55 -9.58
C PRO A 421 22.25 -26.23 -10.91
N GLU A 422 23.42 -26.83 -11.16
CA GLU A 422 24.34 -26.42 -12.25
C GLU A 422 23.68 -26.45 -13.65
N ASN A 423 22.74 -27.37 -13.85
CA ASN A 423 21.96 -27.53 -15.07
C ASN A 423 20.69 -26.65 -15.15
N PHE A 424 20.41 -25.80 -14.14
CA PHE A 424 19.19 -24.99 -14.09
C PHE A 424 19.01 -24.12 -15.34
N ARG A 425 20.07 -23.41 -15.74
CA ARG A 425 20.04 -22.47 -16.86
C ARG A 425 19.82 -23.19 -18.19
N GLU A 426 20.46 -24.34 -18.37
CA GLU A 426 20.35 -25.18 -19.57
C GLU A 426 18.94 -25.78 -19.71
N ILE A 427 18.41 -26.36 -18.62
CA ILE A 427 17.06 -26.92 -18.58
C ILE A 427 16.00 -25.84 -18.83
N LEU A 428 16.13 -24.67 -18.19
CA LEU A 428 15.20 -23.57 -18.39
C LEU A 428 15.24 -23.05 -19.83
N HIS A 429 16.42 -22.96 -20.45
CA HIS A 429 16.55 -22.60 -21.86
C HIS A 429 15.89 -23.64 -22.78
N GLU A 430 16.15 -24.93 -22.62
CA GLU A 430 15.53 -26.00 -23.43
C GLU A 430 14.00 -25.99 -23.30
N TYR A 431 13.49 -25.86 -22.07
CA TYR A 431 12.06 -25.74 -21.79
C TYR A 431 11.44 -24.50 -22.45
N THR A 432 12.13 -23.36 -22.38
CA THR A 432 11.71 -22.10 -23.02
C THR A 432 11.59 -22.24 -24.54
N MET A 433 12.58 -22.86 -25.20
CA MET A 433 12.55 -23.05 -26.66
C MET A 433 11.38 -23.93 -27.10
N LYS A 434 11.03 -24.96 -26.31
CA LYS A 434 9.85 -25.81 -26.56
C LYS A 434 8.54 -25.05 -26.36
N LEU A 435 8.43 -24.25 -25.30
CA LEU A 435 7.25 -23.41 -25.07
C LEU A 435 7.05 -22.36 -26.17
N LYS A 436 8.13 -21.79 -26.70
CA LYS A 436 8.05 -20.85 -27.84
C LYS A 436 7.35 -21.47 -29.05
N GLN A 437 7.76 -22.67 -29.44
CA GLN A 437 7.17 -23.42 -30.55
C GLN A 437 5.69 -23.75 -30.29
N ILE A 438 5.35 -24.14 -29.06
CA ILE A 438 3.96 -24.43 -28.67
C ILE A 438 3.10 -23.16 -28.71
N ASN A 439 3.61 -22.01 -28.27
CA ASN A 439 2.92 -20.72 -28.33
C ASN A 439 2.59 -20.32 -29.78
N GLU A 440 3.55 -20.44 -30.70
CA GLU A 440 3.36 -20.17 -32.12
C GLU A 440 2.25 -21.05 -32.72
N ILE A 441 2.34 -22.38 -32.52
CA ILE A 441 1.34 -23.37 -33.01
C ILE A 441 -0.07 -23.10 -32.45
N LEU A 442 -0.18 -22.73 -31.17
CA LEU A 442 -1.47 -22.47 -30.54
C LEU A 442 -2.14 -21.21 -31.07
N LEU A 443 -1.38 -20.13 -31.28
CA LEU A 443 -1.93 -18.86 -31.80
C LEU A 443 -2.46 -19.03 -33.23
N GLU A 444 -1.73 -19.75 -34.10
CA GLU A 444 -2.24 -20.13 -35.41
C GLU A 444 -3.50 -21.00 -35.32
N ALA A 445 -3.52 -22.00 -34.43
CA ALA A 445 -4.67 -22.88 -34.25
C ALA A 445 -5.91 -22.11 -33.78
N MET A 446 -5.71 -21.13 -32.89
CA MET A 446 -6.76 -20.23 -32.41
C MET A 446 -7.28 -19.35 -33.54
N ALA A 447 -6.42 -18.75 -34.37
CA ALA A 447 -6.83 -17.98 -35.54
C ALA A 447 -7.62 -18.83 -36.55
N ARG A 448 -7.12 -20.03 -36.91
CA ARG A 448 -7.80 -21.00 -37.78
C ARG A 448 -9.18 -21.40 -37.23
N SER A 449 -9.30 -21.61 -35.91
CA SER A 449 -10.58 -21.99 -35.28
C SER A 449 -11.67 -20.90 -35.36
N LEU A 450 -11.27 -19.64 -35.57
CA LEU A 450 -12.17 -18.51 -35.76
C LEU A 450 -12.39 -18.16 -37.25
N ASN A 451 -11.88 -18.97 -38.18
CA ASN A 451 -11.88 -18.73 -39.63
C ASN A 451 -11.14 -17.44 -40.04
N LEU A 452 -10.10 -17.07 -39.29
CA LEU A 452 -9.23 -15.94 -39.62
C LEU A 452 -8.01 -16.38 -40.45
N VAL A 453 -7.28 -15.38 -40.97
CA VAL A 453 -5.94 -15.61 -41.52
C VAL A 453 -5.03 -16.15 -40.42
N GLU A 454 -4.37 -17.27 -40.70
CA GLU A 454 -3.58 -18.07 -39.76
C GLU A 454 -2.63 -17.28 -38.87
N ASN A 455 -1.96 -16.26 -39.42
CA ASN A 455 -0.97 -15.46 -38.71
C ASN A 455 -1.54 -14.22 -37.99
N CYS A 456 -2.86 -13.96 -38.03
CA CYS A 456 -3.41 -12.66 -37.59
C CYS A 456 -3.14 -12.32 -36.11
N PHE A 457 -2.95 -13.32 -35.25
CA PHE A 457 -2.55 -13.13 -33.86
C PHE A 457 -1.02 -13.04 -33.70
N LEU A 458 -0.24 -13.74 -34.55
CA LEU A 458 1.23 -13.66 -34.58
C LEU A 458 1.73 -12.31 -35.09
N ASP A 459 1.06 -11.72 -36.08
CA ASP A 459 1.42 -10.42 -36.66
C ASP A 459 1.29 -9.28 -35.62
N GLN A 460 0.26 -9.36 -34.76
CA GLN A 460 0.07 -8.48 -33.60
C GLN A 460 1.07 -8.79 -32.47
N TYR A 461 1.43 -10.06 -32.29
CA TYR A 461 2.44 -10.50 -31.33
C TYR A 461 3.84 -9.96 -31.60
N GLY A 462 4.18 -9.74 -32.88
CA GLY A 462 5.51 -9.30 -33.29
C GLY A 462 6.52 -10.43 -33.44
N LYS A 463 7.74 -10.06 -33.87
CA LYS A 463 8.85 -10.99 -34.16
C LYS A 463 9.73 -11.21 -32.93
N GLU A 464 9.80 -10.22 -32.04
CA GLU A 464 10.59 -10.27 -30.81
C GLU A 464 9.67 -10.34 -29.59
N ALA A 465 8.83 -11.38 -29.56
CA ALA A 465 7.96 -11.70 -28.44
C ALA A 465 8.74 -11.87 -27.13
N HIS A 466 8.26 -11.26 -26.04
CA HIS A 466 8.84 -11.43 -24.72
C HIS A 466 8.27 -12.66 -24.03
N MET A 467 9.12 -13.38 -23.30
CA MET A 467 8.69 -14.44 -22.39
C MET A 467 9.34 -14.27 -21.03
N ILE A 468 8.54 -14.40 -19.96
CA ILE A 468 8.96 -14.25 -18.57
C ILE A 468 8.59 -15.52 -17.81
N ALA A 469 9.57 -16.11 -17.11
CA ALA A 469 9.35 -17.20 -16.17
C ALA A 469 9.10 -16.65 -14.75
N ARG A 470 8.05 -17.15 -14.09
CA ARG A 470 7.79 -16.95 -12.66
C ARG A 470 7.73 -18.30 -11.97
N PHE A 471 8.74 -18.58 -11.16
CA PHE A 471 8.72 -19.68 -10.20
C PHE A 471 7.95 -19.20 -8.96
N ASN A 472 7.02 -20.01 -8.46
CA ASN A 472 6.23 -19.70 -7.27
C ASN A 472 6.39 -20.85 -6.27
N PHE A 473 6.80 -20.50 -5.05
CA PHE A 473 6.86 -21.39 -3.89
C PHE A 473 5.77 -20.96 -2.90
N TYR A 474 4.80 -21.81 -2.63
CA TYR A 474 3.73 -21.54 -1.67
C TYR A 474 3.98 -22.33 -0.38
N PRO A 475 4.47 -21.70 0.70
CA PRO A 475 4.71 -22.40 1.97
C PRO A 475 3.40 -22.83 2.65
N PRO A 476 3.42 -23.86 3.52
CA PRO A 476 2.25 -24.25 4.31
C PRO A 476 1.69 -23.08 5.13
N CYS A 477 0.41 -22.77 4.96
CA CYS A 477 -0.25 -21.66 5.64
C CYS A 477 -1.08 -22.19 6.82
N PRO A 478 -0.93 -21.64 8.05
CA PRO A 478 -1.75 -22.04 9.20
C PRO A 478 -3.22 -21.61 9.10
N ARG A 479 -3.52 -20.59 8.28
CA ARG A 479 -4.86 -20.01 8.09
C ARG A 479 -5.25 -19.92 6.61
N PRO A 480 -5.37 -21.07 5.91
CA PRO A 480 -5.76 -21.09 4.50
C PRO A 480 -7.22 -20.64 4.28
N ASP A 481 -7.99 -20.53 5.37
CA ASP A 481 -9.32 -19.93 5.42
C ASP A 481 -9.31 -18.39 5.31
N LEU A 482 -8.19 -17.75 5.66
CA LEU A 482 -8.03 -16.28 5.61
C LEU A 482 -7.03 -15.81 4.53
N ILE A 483 -6.12 -16.69 4.08
CA ILE A 483 -4.92 -16.30 3.32
C ILE A 483 -4.82 -17.06 1.99
N LEU A 484 -4.72 -16.32 0.89
CA LEU A 484 -4.49 -16.85 -0.46
C LEU A 484 -2.99 -16.86 -0.80
N GLY A 485 -2.58 -17.87 -1.58
CA GLY A 485 -1.22 -17.98 -2.11
C GLY A 485 -1.00 -17.05 -3.31
N VAL A 486 -2.05 -16.79 -4.09
CA VAL A 486 -2.15 -15.64 -4.99
C VAL A 486 -3.60 -15.18 -5.02
N LYS A 487 -3.83 -13.87 -4.87
CA LYS A 487 -5.14 -13.21 -4.96
C LYS A 487 -5.81 -13.38 -6.34
N PRO A 488 -7.14 -13.17 -6.44
CA PRO A 488 -7.86 -13.23 -7.72
C PRO A 488 -7.27 -12.25 -8.75
N HIS A 489 -6.89 -12.77 -9.92
CA HIS A 489 -6.37 -11.99 -11.04
C HIS A 489 -6.66 -12.68 -12.39
N ALA A 490 -6.48 -11.96 -13.48
CA ALA A 490 -6.42 -12.52 -14.83
C ALA A 490 -5.04 -12.19 -15.41
N ASP A 491 -4.53 -12.94 -16.39
CA ASP A 491 -3.14 -12.75 -16.82
C ASP A 491 -2.98 -11.62 -17.84
N ALA A 492 -1.99 -10.77 -17.61
CA ALA A 492 -1.58 -9.69 -18.52
C ALA A 492 -0.97 -10.18 -19.85
N SER A 493 -0.70 -11.48 -19.95
CA SER A 493 -0.08 -12.13 -21.11
C SER A 493 -1.07 -12.27 -22.27
N ALA A 494 -0.60 -12.86 -23.36
CA ALA A 494 -1.47 -13.42 -24.40
C ALA A 494 -1.81 -14.89 -24.10
N LEU A 495 -0.82 -15.67 -23.72
CA LEU A 495 -0.96 -17.04 -23.20
C LEU A 495 -0.01 -17.22 -22.01
N THR A 496 -0.39 -18.03 -21.03
CA THR A 496 0.53 -18.49 -19.96
C THR A 496 0.57 -20.01 -19.91
N PHE A 497 1.77 -20.55 -19.85
CA PHE A 497 2.05 -21.98 -19.68
C PHE A 497 2.42 -22.25 -18.22
N LEU A 498 1.56 -22.96 -17.50
CA LEU A 498 1.77 -23.34 -16.11
C LEU A 498 2.14 -24.81 -16.00
N LEU A 499 3.37 -25.07 -15.58
CA LEU A 499 3.77 -26.36 -15.03
C LEU A 499 3.31 -26.41 -13.57
N GLN A 500 2.29 -27.25 -13.32
CA GLN A 500 1.74 -27.44 -11.99
C GLN A 500 2.65 -28.32 -11.11
N ASP A 501 2.43 -28.22 -9.79
CA ASP A 501 2.95 -29.17 -8.82
C ASP A 501 2.49 -30.60 -9.16
N LYS A 502 3.28 -31.61 -8.79
CA LYS A 502 2.99 -33.02 -9.08
C LYS A 502 1.97 -33.63 -8.13
N GLU A 503 1.85 -33.09 -6.92
CA GLU A 503 1.09 -33.68 -5.81
C GLU A 503 0.14 -32.70 -5.12
N VAL A 504 0.44 -31.39 -5.13
CA VAL A 504 -0.27 -30.39 -4.30
C VAL A 504 -1.16 -29.46 -5.14
N GLU A 505 -2.48 -29.68 -5.08
CA GLU A 505 -3.48 -28.79 -5.68
C GLU A 505 -3.45 -27.37 -5.08
N GLY A 506 -4.03 -26.39 -5.78
CA GLY A 506 -4.18 -25.04 -5.24
C GLY A 506 -4.75 -24.01 -6.22
N LEU A 507 -4.60 -24.22 -7.54
CA LEU A 507 -5.17 -23.33 -8.54
C LEU A 507 -6.70 -23.45 -8.60
N GLN A 508 -7.39 -22.31 -8.66
CA GLN A 508 -8.83 -22.20 -8.85
C GLN A 508 -9.16 -21.16 -9.93
N PHE A 509 -10.14 -21.44 -10.79
CA PHE A 509 -10.73 -20.49 -11.72
C PHE A 509 -12.10 -20.03 -11.23
N LEU A 510 -12.41 -18.75 -11.39
CA LEU A 510 -13.75 -18.20 -11.22
C LEU A 510 -14.54 -18.37 -12.52
N LYS A 511 -15.73 -18.95 -12.42
CA LYS A 511 -16.67 -19.08 -13.54
C LYS A 511 -18.10 -19.03 -13.01
N ASP A 512 -18.98 -18.27 -13.65
CA ASP A 512 -20.39 -18.15 -13.25
C ASP A 512 -20.53 -17.78 -11.75
N ASP A 513 -19.65 -16.88 -11.27
CA ASP A 513 -19.45 -16.46 -9.87
C ASP A 513 -19.05 -17.55 -8.86
N GLU A 514 -18.77 -18.78 -9.31
CA GLU A 514 -18.28 -19.89 -8.49
C GLU A 514 -16.79 -20.22 -8.72
N TRP A 515 -16.10 -20.67 -7.67
CA TRP A 515 -14.68 -21.04 -7.73
C TRP A 515 -14.47 -22.54 -7.98
N PHE A 516 -13.99 -22.89 -9.17
CA PHE A 516 -13.69 -24.26 -9.58
C PHE A 516 -12.22 -24.61 -9.35
N ARG A 517 -11.97 -25.73 -8.65
CA ARG A 517 -10.62 -26.28 -8.50
C ARG A 517 -10.11 -26.86 -9.82
N VAL A 518 -8.82 -26.65 -10.07
CA VAL A 518 -8.12 -27.27 -11.21
C VAL A 518 -7.41 -28.54 -10.73
N PRO A 519 -7.77 -29.72 -11.24
CA PRO A 519 -7.09 -30.96 -10.85
C PRO A 519 -5.68 -31.02 -11.43
N ILE A 520 -4.78 -31.71 -10.73
CA ILE A 520 -3.46 -32.07 -11.28
C ILE A 520 -3.65 -33.21 -12.29
N VAL A 521 -3.19 -32.98 -13.51
CA VAL A 521 -3.09 -34.01 -14.55
C VAL A 521 -1.61 -34.34 -14.75
N PRO A 522 -1.16 -35.56 -14.40
CA PRO A 522 0.24 -35.95 -14.55
C PRO A 522 0.75 -35.76 -15.98
N HIS A 523 1.95 -35.20 -16.10
CA HIS A 523 2.63 -34.91 -17.38
C HIS A 523 1.92 -33.89 -18.30
N ALA A 524 0.93 -33.13 -17.80
CA ALA A 524 0.30 -32.05 -18.55
C ALA A 524 0.90 -30.68 -18.18
N LEU A 525 0.90 -29.77 -19.17
CA LEU A 525 0.96 -28.33 -18.94
C LEU A 525 -0.46 -27.77 -18.92
N LEU A 526 -0.74 -26.84 -18.02
CA LEU A 526 -1.94 -26.03 -18.11
C LEU A 526 -1.63 -24.82 -19.00
N VAL A 527 -2.50 -24.56 -19.98
CA VAL A 527 -2.46 -23.34 -20.79
C VAL A 527 -3.65 -22.48 -20.39
N ASN A 528 -3.41 -21.21 -20.09
CA ASN A 528 -4.48 -20.22 -19.97
C ASN A 528 -4.44 -19.23 -21.14
N VAL A 529 -5.56 -18.54 -21.33
CA VAL A 529 -5.68 -17.38 -22.20
C VAL A 529 -5.50 -16.15 -21.32
N GLY A 530 -4.66 -15.20 -21.73
CA GLY A 530 -4.50 -13.92 -21.07
C GLY A 530 -5.32 -12.81 -21.76
N ASP A 531 -5.39 -11.65 -21.10
CA ASP A 531 -6.20 -10.50 -21.51
C ASP A 531 -5.92 -10.05 -22.95
N GLN A 532 -4.68 -10.18 -23.43
CA GLN A 532 -4.31 -9.74 -24.77
C GLN A 532 -4.95 -10.60 -25.87
N VAL A 533 -5.16 -11.90 -25.64
CA VAL A 533 -5.89 -12.77 -26.58
C VAL A 533 -7.41 -12.61 -26.43
N GLU A 534 -7.92 -12.24 -25.26
CA GLU A 534 -9.33 -11.80 -25.15
C GLU A 534 -9.58 -10.52 -25.97
N ILE A 535 -8.66 -9.55 -25.93
CA ILE A 535 -8.68 -8.35 -26.78
C ILE A 535 -8.61 -8.72 -28.27
N MET A 536 -7.58 -9.47 -28.69
CA MET A 536 -7.38 -9.85 -30.10
C MET A 536 -8.55 -10.66 -30.67
N SER A 537 -9.18 -11.53 -29.87
CA SER A 537 -10.31 -12.36 -30.27
C SER A 537 -11.67 -11.65 -30.15
N ASN A 538 -11.70 -10.33 -29.93
CA ASN A 538 -12.92 -9.54 -29.70
C ASN A 538 -13.85 -10.17 -28.64
N GLY A 539 -13.27 -10.70 -27.56
CA GLY A 539 -14.01 -11.27 -26.44
C GLY A 539 -14.47 -12.72 -26.62
N ILE A 540 -14.06 -13.42 -27.68
CA ILE A 540 -14.45 -14.83 -27.93
C ILE A 540 -13.70 -15.78 -27.00
N PHE A 541 -12.37 -15.70 -26.98
CA PHE A 541 -11.57 -16.41 -25.99
C PHE A 541 -11.55 -15.58 -24.72
N LYS A 542 -11.78 -16.21 -23.58
CA LYS A 542 -11.90 -15.53 -22.29
C LYS A 542 -10.63 -15.67 -21.48
N SER A 543 -10.14 -14.54 -20.98
CA SER A 543 -9.10 -14.43 -19.96
C SER A 543 -9.75 -14.72 -18.59
N PRO A 544 -9.52 -15.90 -18.00
CA PRO A 544 -10.27 -16.34 -16.83
C PRO A 544 -9.65 -15.79 -15.55
N VAL A 545 -10.50 -15.24 -14.68
CA VAL A 545 -10.07 -14.83 -13.33
C VAL A 545 -9.72 -16.09 -12.55
N HIS A 546 -8.56 -16.10 -11.90
CA HIS A 546 -8.02 -17.23 -11.18
C HIS A 546 -7.28 -16.80 -9.91
N ARG A 547 -7.13 -17.74 -8.97
CA ARG A 547 -6.42 -17.54 -7.71
C ARG A 547 -5.69 -18.83 -7.30
N VAL A 548 -4.78 -18.73 -6.34
CA VAL A 548 -4.17 -19.90 -5.70
C VAL A 548 -4.55 -19.91 -4.23
N VAL A 549 -5.18 -20.99 -3.76
CA VAL A 549 -5.41 -21.23 -2.33
C VAL A 549 -4.20 -21.93 -1.70
N THR A 550 -3.97 -21.68 -0.42
CA THR A 550 -2.94 -22.35 0.38
C THR A 550 -3.51 -23.59 1.07
N ASN A 551 -2.65 -24.36 1.73
CA ASN A 551 -3.03 -25.47 2.61
C ASN A 551 -2.11 -25.52 3.84
N THR A 552 -2.52 -26.21 4.91
CA THR A 552 -1.77 -26.33 6.18
C THR A 552 -0.66 -27.37 6.17
N ALA A 553 -0.63 -28.28 5.19
CA ALA A 553 0.08 -29.55 5.30
C ALA A 553 1.41 -29.61 4.52
N ARG A 554 1.45 -29.07 3.30
CA ARG A 554 2.61 -29.17 2.39
C ARG A 554 2.76 -27.94 1.51
N GLU A 555 4.01 -27.62 1.21
CA GLU A 555 4.40 -26.63 0.23
C GLU A 555 3.93 -27.00 -1.18
N ARG A 556 3.72 -26.00 -2.04
CA ARG A 556 3.36 -26.19 -3.45
C ARG A 556 4.32 -25.43 -4.35
N ASN A 557 4.78 -26.04 -5.42
CA ASN A 557 5.73 -25.48 -6.37
C ASN A 557 5.14 -25.38 -7.77
N THR A 558 5.35 -24.25 -8.46
CA THR A 558 4.93 -24.10 -9.86
C THR A 558 5.88 -23.22 -10.66
N LEU A 559 5.93 -23.46 -11.98
CA LEU A 559 6.58 -22.58 -12.95
C LEU A 559 5.52 -22.09 -13.94
N ALA A 560 5.23 -20.79 -13.91
CA ALA A 560 4.42 -20.10 -14.91
C ALA A 560 5.34 -19.42 -15.93
N VAL A 561 5.05 -19.56 -17.22
CA VAL A 561 5.75 -18.85 -18.30
C VAL A 561 4.72 -17.99 -19.05
N PHE A 562 4.87 -16.67 -18.91
CA PHE A 562 4.01 -15.68 -19.55
C PHE A 562 4.55 -15.34 -20.93
N CYS A 563 3.73 -15.46 -21.95
CA CYS A 563 4.08 -15.11 -23.32
C CYS A 563 3.39 -13.78 -23.69
N ILE A 564 4.20 -12.79 -24.05
CA ILE A 564 3.82 -11.38 -24.17
C ILE A 564 4.26 -10.88 -25.56
N PRO A 565 3.41 -10.13 -26.29
CA PRO A 565 3.81 -9.44 -27.51
C PRO A 565 5.05 -8.55 -27.36
N GLU A 566 5.75 -8.36 -28.47
CA GLU A 566 6.89 -7.46 -28.64
C GLU A 566 6.58 -6.05 -28.11
N GLN A 567 7.51 -5.46 -27.36
CA GLN A 567 7.30 -4.16 -26.72
C GLN A 567 6.93 -3.08 -27.75
N GLY A 568 5.92 -2.27 -27.44
CA GLY A 568 5.45 -1.23 -28.33
C GLY A 568 4.56 -1.67 -29.49
N LYS A 569 4.27 -2.98 -29.64
CA LYS A 569 3.21 -3.47 -30.54
C LYS A 569 1.82 -3.01 -30.10
N GLU A 570 0.96 -2.86 -31.10
CA GLU A 570 -0.46 -2.58 -30.91
C GLU A 570 -1.26 -3.88 -31.05
N ILE A 571 -2.16 -4.12 -30.10
CA ILE A 571 -3.12 -5.23 -30.11
C ILE A 571 -4.54 -4.69 -30.25
N GLU A 572 -5.37 -5.38 -31.02
CA GLU A 572 -6.77 -5.04 -31.22
C GLU A 572 -7.61 -6.23 -31.71
N PRO A 573 -8.94 -6.17 -31.53
CA PRO A 573 -9.88 -7.11 -32.16
C PRO A 573 -9.57 -7.32 -33.64
N ALA A 574 -9.28 -8.56 -34.03
CA ALA A 574 -8.99 -8.91 -35.41
C ALA A 574 -10.18 -8.58 -36.33
N GLU A 575 -9.91 -7.95 -37.48
CA GLU A 575 -10.96 -7.35 -38.34
C GLU A 575 -12.09 -8.32 -38.72
N GLY A 576 -11.76 -9.59 -39.02
CA GLY A 576 -12.74 -10.63 -39.36
C GLY A 576 -13.71 -11.01 -38.24
N LEU A 577 -13.48 -10.54 -37.01
CA LEU A 577 -14.34 -10.74 -35.83
C LEU A 577 -15.23 -9.53 -35.51
N ILE A 578 -15.15 -8.46 -36.30
CA ILE A 578 -15.92 -7.22 -36.13
C ILE A 578 -17.02 -7.16 -37.19
N ASN A 579 -18.28 -7.09 -36.77
CA ASN A 579 -19.44 -6.89 -37.63
C ASN A 579 -20.62 -6.32 -36.83
N GLU A 580 -21.78 -6.10 -37.46
CA GLU A 580 -22.97 -5.55 -36.79
C GLU A 580 -23.45 -6.38 -35.59
N ALA A 581 -23.33 -7.72 -35.66
CA ALA A 581 -23.72 -8.62 -34.57
C ALA A 581 -22.65 -8.76 -33.47
N ARG A 582 -21.40 -8.37 -33.76
CA ARG A 582 -20.30 -8.30 -32.79
C ARG A 582 -19.44 -7.06 -33.07
N PRO A 583 -19.81 -5.88 -32.55
CA PRO A 583 -19.01 -4.66 -32.72
C PRO A 583 -17.64 -4.77 -32.04
N LYS A 584 -16.76 -3.80 -32.29
CA LYS A 584 -15.40 -3.76 -31.74
C LYS A 584 -15.43 -3.47 -30.23
N LEU A 585 -15.41 -4.51 -29.40
CA LEU A 585 -15.57 -4.42 -27.93
C LEU A 585 -14.36 -3.79 -27.23
N TYR A 586 -13.16 -4.01 -27.76
CA TYR A 586 -11.92 -3.50 -27.21
C TYR A 586 -11.29 -2.47 -28.14
N LYS A 587 -10.71 -1.42 -27.57
CA LYS A 587 -9.95 -0.42 -28.33
C LYS A 587 -8.60 -1.00 -28.77
N THR A 588 -7.94 -0.33 -29.70
CA THR A 588 -6.53 -0.61 -30.00
C THR A 588 -5.68 -0.24 -28.80
N VAL A 589 -4.89 -1.17 -28.27
CA VAL A 589 -4.07 -0.98 -27.07
C VAL A 589 -2.60 -1.20 -27.38
N LYS A 590 -1.76 -0.35 -26.81
CA LYS A 590 -0.30 -0.43 -26.86
C LYS A 590 0.24 -0.60 -25.45
N ASP A 591 1.32 -1.37 -25.30
CA ASP A 591 2.01 -1.60 -24.02
C ASP A 591 1.05 -2.06 -22.89
N TYR A 592 0.20 -3.05 -23.19
CA TYR A 592 -0.88 -3.51 -22.31
C TYR A 592 -0.40 -3.88 -20.90
N VAL A 593 0.80 -4.45 -20.76
CA VAL A 593 1.40 -4.82 -19.47
C VAL A 593 1.55 -3.62 -18.53
N SER A 594 1.88 -2.43 -19.05
CA SER A 594 1.97 -1.20 -18.24
C SER A 594 0.59 -0.76 -17.74
N ILE A 595 -0.44 -0.86 -18.59
CA ILE A 595 -1.83 -0.59 -18.23
C ILE A 595 -2.33 -1.63 -17.21
N TYR A 596 -1.88 -2.89 -17.34
CA TYR A 596 -2.18 -3.96 -16.41
C TYR A 596 -1.71 -3.61 -14.99
N PHE A 597 -0.43 -3.34 -14.79
CA PHE A 597 0.11 -3.07 -13.46
C PHE A 597 -0.49 -1.80 -12.81
N GLN A 598 -0.76 -0.75 -13.59
CA GLN A 598 -1.43 0.46 -13.10
C GLN A 598 -2.83 0.21 -12.52
N ASN A 599 -3.58 -0.75 -13.07
CA ASN A 599 -4.94 -1.06 -12.62
C ASN A 599 -4.98 -2.21 -11.60
N TYR A 600 -4.09 -3.20 -11.75
CA TYR A 600 -3.97 -4.36 -10.87
C TYR A 600 -3.65 -3.97 -9.42
N GLN A 601 -2.71 -3.03 -9.22
CA GLN A 601 -2.38 -2.53 -7.88
C GLN A 601 -3.55 -1.77 -7.21
N LEU A 602 -4.51 -1.28 -7.99
CA LEU A 602 -5.72 -0.61 -7.50
C LEU A 602 -6.91 -1.57 -7.32
N GLY A 603 -6.70 -2.89 -7.45
CA GLY A 603 -7.76 -3.90 -7.34
C GLY A 603 -8.79 -3.89 -8.48
N LYS A 604 -8.52 -3.17 -9.59
CA LYS A 604 -9.40 -3.10 -10.77
C LYS A 604 -9.06 -4.21 -11.76
N ARG A 605 -10.04 -4.71 -12.51
CA ARG A 605 -9.78 -5.68 -13.60
C ARG A 605 -9.17 -4.93 -14.80
N PRO A 606 -7.89 -5.13 -15.18
CA PRO A 606 -7.25 -4.20 -16.09
C PRO A 606 -7.79 -4.20 -17.53
N ILE A 607 -8.40 -5.31 -17.96
CA ILE A 607 -9.04 -5.41 -19.28
C ILE A 607 -10.22 -4.43 -19.44
N GLU A 608 -10.80 -3.94 -18.33
CA GLU A 608 -11.84 -2.90 -18.36
C GLU A 608 -11.30 -1.58 -18.92
N ALA A 609 -10.02 -1.28 -18.70
CA ALA A 609 -9.37 -0.12 -19.31
C ALA A 609 -9.20 -0.27 -20.84
N ALA A 610 -9.32 -1.48 -21.38
CA ALA A 610 -9.31 -1.75 -22.82
C ALA A 610 -10.72 -1.75 -23.46
N VAL A 611 -11.80 -1.75 -22.68
CA VAL A 611 -13.19 -1.73 -23.18
C VAL A 611 -13.48 -0.41 -23.92
N ASN A 612 -14.18 -0.52 -25.04
CA ASN A 612 -14.40 0.58 -25.98
C ASN A 612 -15.82 1.16 -25.91
N HIS A 613 -15.94 2.42 -25.50
CA HIS A 613 -17.20 3.18 -25.51
C HIS A 613 -17.37 4.03 -26.80
N GLY A 614 -16.67 3.71 -27.88
CA GLY A 614 -16.82 4.36 -29.20
C GLY A 614 -16.26 5.78 -29.32
N MET A 615 -15.47 6.24 -28.34
CA MET A 615 -14.77 7.53 -28.37
C MET A 615 -13.27 7.33 -28.21
N THR A 616 -12.48 8.04 -29.02
CA THR A 616 -11.02 8.01 -28.90
C THR A 616 -10.56 8.78 -27.65
N SER A 617 -9.39 8.40 -27.13
CA SER A 617 -8.72 9.12 -26.04
C SER A 617 -8.47 10.58 -26.39
N SER A 618 -8.00 10.86 -27.61
CA SER A 618 -7.76 12.21 -28.13
C SER A 618 -9.02 13.08 -28.13
N PHE A 619 -10.16 12.53 -28.54
CA PHE A 619 -11.43 13.25 -28.54
C PHE A 619 -11.91 13.58 -27.11
N LEU A 620 -11.79 12.63 -26.17
CA LEU A 620 -12.13 12.90 -24.78
C LEU A 620 -11.20 13.94 -24.12
N ASP A 621 -9.91 13.96 -24.47
CA ASP A 621 -9.00 15.01 -24.01
C ASP A 621 -9.31 16.38 -24.65
N GLN A 622 -9.77 16.44 -25.90
CA GLN A 622 -10.34 17.68 -26.49
C GLN A 622 -11.57 18.17 -25.72
N VAL A 623 -12.52 17.28 -25.39
CA VAL A 623 -13.72 17.61 -24.59
C VAL A 623 -13.35 18.11 -23.19
N ARG A 624 -12.36 17.49 -22.51
CA ARG A 624 -11.82 18.02 -21.24
C ARG A 624 -11.20 19.41 -21.42
N SER A 625 -10.46 19.61 -22.51
CA SER A 625 -9.78 20.87 -22.82
C SER A 625 -10.75 22.05 -22.96
N LEU A 626 -11.96 21.84 -23.51
CA LEU A 626 -13.02 22.86 -23.54
C LEU A 626 -13.31 23.42 -22.14
N THR A 627 -13.39 22.54 -21.14
CA THR A 627 -13.65 22.91 -19.74
C THR A 627 -12.51 23.78 -19.21
N LYS A 628 -11.25 23.32 -19.36
CA LYS A 628 -10.08 24.06 -18.86
C LYS A 628 -9.95 25.43 -19.54
N GLN A 629 -10.10 25.48 -20.86
CA GLN A 629 -9.97 26.72 -21.63
C GLN A 629 -11.05 27.74 -21.27
N PHE A 630 -12.32 27.33 -21.15
CA PHE A 630 -13.40 28.24 -20.76
C PHE A 630 -13.17 28.83 -19.35
N PHE A 631 -12.86 28.01 -18.35
CA PHE A 631 -12.69 28.51 -16.98
C PHE A 631 -11.41 29.34 -16.78
N ALA A 632 -10.40 29.15 -17.63
CA ALA A 632 -9.19 29.97 -17.69
C ALA A 632 -9.38 31.34 -18.36
N LEU A 633 -10.52 31.61 -19.00
CA LEU A 633 -10.83 32.94 -19.55
C LEU A 633 -10.95 34.00 -18.44
N PRO A 634 -10.67 35.29 -18.76
CA PRO A 634 -10.97 36.42 -17.88
C PRO A 634 -12.42 36.44 -17.41
N MET A 635 -12.67 37.03 -16.24
CA MET A 635 -14.02 37.05 -15.66
C MET A 635 -15.02 37.78 -16.58
N GLU A 636 -14.58 38.84 -17.23
CA GLU A 636 -15.34 39.65 -18.19
C GLU A 636 -15.81 38.82 -19.40
N GLU A 637 -14.97 37.88 -19.87
CA GLU A 637 -15.30 36.97 -20.96
C GLU A 637 -16.29 35.88 -20.50
N LYS A 638 -16.08 35.29 -19.31
CA LYS A 638 -17.01 34.30 -18.74
C LYS A 638 -18.38 34.90 -18.43
N GLN A 639 -18.41 36.16 -17.99
CA GLN A 639 -19.64 36.89 -17.66
C GLN A 639 -20.58 37.15 -18.85
N LYS A 640 -20.08 37.11 -20.09
CA LYS A 640 -20.93 37.20 -21.30
C LYS A 640 -21.98 36.09 -21.36
N TYR A 641 -21.69 34.95 -20.74
CA TYR A 641 -22.53 33.76 -20.72
C TYR A 641 -23.28 33.59 -19.38
N CYS A 642 -23.31 34.62 -18.52
CA CYS A 642 -23.95 34.56 -17.21
C CYS A 642 -25.41 34.09 -17.27
N ARG A 643 -25.79 33.23 -16.32
CA ARG A 643 -27.15 32.73 -16.16
C ARG A 643 -28.10 33.85 -15.75
N GLU A 644 -29.17 34.04 -16.52
CA GLU A 644 -30.27 34.96 -16.20
C GLU A 644 -31.04 34.52 -14.93
N VAL A 645 -31.64 35.47 -14.21
CA VAL A 645 -32.40 35.17 -12.98
C VAL A 645 -33.58 34.26 -13.30
N GLY A 646 -33.64 33.09 -12.66
CA GLY A 646 -34.66 32.06 -12.92
C GLY A 646 -34.35 31.11 -14.08
N SER A 647 -33.31 31.36 -14.87
CA SER A 647 -32.76 30.38 -15.81
C SER A 647 -31.96 29.31 -15.07
N MET A 648 -31.83 28.12 -15.67
CA MET A 648 -30.82 27.13 -15.28
C MET A 648 -29.56 27.21 -16.14
N GLU A 649 -29.69 27.65 -17.40
CA GLU A 649 -28.59 27.71 -18.37
C GLU A 649 -27.75 28.98 -18.22
N GLY A 650 -26.44 28.84 -18.39
CA GLY A 650 -25.43 29.88 -18.32
C GLY A 650 -24.32 29.59 -17.30
N TYR A 651 -23.38 30.52 -17.20
CA TYR A 651 -22.28 30.56 -16.23
C TYR A 651 -22.75 31.15 -14.89
N GLY A 652 -22.26 30.59 -13.77
CA GLY A 652 -22.48 31.13 -12.44
C GLY A 652 -22.36 30.08 -11.32
N THR A 653 -22.70 30.45 -10.09
CA THR A 653 -22.67 29.57 -8.90
C THR A 653 -24.10 29.21 -8.45
N ASP A 654 -24.31 28.78 -7.21
CA ASP A 654 -25.66 28.65 -6.65
C ASP A 654 -26.34 30.03 -6.51
N ILE A 655 -27.66 30.09 -6.69
CA ILE A 655 -28.44 31.29 -6.32
C ILE A 655 -28.52 31.32 -4.79
N VAL A 656 -28.23 32.47 -4.18
CA VAL A 656 -28.33 32.69 -2.74
C VAL A 656 -29.78 33.11 -2.41
N PHE A 657 -30.47 32.29 -1.63
CA PHE A 657 -31.85 32.52 -1.18
C PHE A 657 -31.95 32.96 0.29
N SER A 658 -30.94 32.63 1.12
CA SER A 658 -30.84 33.01 2.53
C SER A 658 -29.39 33.11 3.00
N GLU A 659 -29.14 33.82 4.10
CA GLU A 659 -27.79 33.94 4.69
C GLU A 659 -27.24 32.60 5.22
N ASP A 660 -28.11 31.72 5.72
CA ASP A 660 -27.75 30.38 6.24
C ASP A 660 -27.50 29.32 5.14
N GLN A 661 -27.55 29.69 3.85
CA GLN A 661 -27.44 28.73 2.76
C GLN A 661 -26.01 28.23 2.57
N ILE A 662 -25.81 26.92 2.66
CA ILE A 662 -24.55 26.25 2.32
C ILE A 662 -24.36 26.28 0.79
N LEU A 663 -23.32 26.97 0.34
CA LEU A 663 -22.95 27.10 -1.07
C LEU A 663 -21.89 26.06 -1.46
N ASP A 664 -21.99 25.56 -2.69
CA ASP A 664 -20.99 24.65 -3.28
C ASP A 664 -19.72 25.43 -3.69
N TRP A 665 -18.53 24.89 -3.40
CA TRP A 665 -17.24 25.46 -3.79
C TRP A 665 -16.91 25.14 -5.26
N THR A 666 -17.75 25.64 -6.18
CA THR A 666 -17.65 25.36 -7.62
C THR A 666 -18.22 26.48 -8.49
N ASP A 667 -17.48 26.83 -9.55
CA ASP A 667 -18.00 27.54 -10.71
C ASP A 667 -18.56 26.52 -11.71
N ARG A 668 -19.70 26.83 -12.35
CA ARG A 668 -20.30 25.96 -13.36
C ARG A 668 -20.77 26.73 -14.60
N LEU A 669 -20.72 26.08 -15.75
CA LEU A 669 -21.40 26.49 -16.98
C LEU A 669 -22.40 25.38 -17.35
N TYR A 670 -23.67 25.75 -17.45
CA TYR A 670 -24.78 24.81 -17.69
C TYR A 670 -25.41 25.10 -19.05
N LEU A 671 -25.47 24.11 -19.95
CA LEU A 671 -25.93 24.28 -21.34
C LEU A 671 -26.89 23.17 -21.76
N LYS A 672 -28.01 23.51 -22.40
CA LYS A 672 -28.89 22.53 -23.03
C LYS A 672 -28.27 22.01 -24.33
N LEU A 673 -28.10 20.69 -24.42
CA LEU A 673 -27.54 19.97 -25.58
C LEU A 673 -28.63 19.38 -26.49
N SER A 674 -29.77 18.97 -25.93
CA SER A 674 -30.87 18.32 -26.65
C SER A 674 -32.24 18.76 -26.10
N PRO A 675 -33.26 18.92 -26.97
CA PRO A 675 -33.21 18.85 -28.43
C PRO A 675 -32.56 20.10 -29.07
N LYS A 676 -32.16 20.02 -30.36
CA LYS A 676 -31.32 21.05 -31.01
C LYS A 676 -32.01 22.41 -31.15
N ASP A 677 -33.31 22.42 -31.39
CA ASP A 677 -34.19 23.58 -31.56
C ASP A 677 -34.40 24.38 -30.26
N GLN A 678 -34.15 23.78 -29.10
CA GLN A 678 -34.35 24.41 -27.79
C GLN A 678 -33.05 24.92 -27.15
N ARG A 679 -31.94 24.97 -27.90
CA ARG A 679 -30.63 25.41 -27.41
C ARG A 679 -30.53 26.94 -27.36
N GLN A 680 -30.14 27.50 -26.21
CA GLN A 680 -29.81 28.92 -26.11
C GLN A 680 -28.38 29.19 -26.60
N LEU A 681 -28.19 29.28 -27.93
CA LEU A 681 -26.85 29.48 -28.53
C LEU A 681 -26.13 30.75 -28.05
N LYS A 682 -26.85 31.78 -27.57
CA LYS A 682 -26.26 32.96 -26.92
C LYS A 682 -25.42 32.64 -25.66
N LEU A 683 -25.65 31.49 -25.04
CA LEU A 683 -24.97 31.01 -23.84
C LEU A 683 -23.81 30.04 -24.16
N TRP A 684 -23.67 29.62 -25.42
CA TRP A 684 -22.59 28.72 -25.85
C TRP A 684 -21.32 29.53 -26.13
N PRO A 685 -20.18 29.23 -25.49
CA PRO A 685 -18.92 29.94 -25.73
C PRO A 685 -18.45 29.93 -27.19
N GLU A 686 -18.06 31.10 -27.69
CA GLU A 686 -17.35 31.28 -28.98
C GLU A 686 -15.84 31.02 -28.86
N THR A 687 -15.31 30.99 -27.63
CA THR A 687 -13.91 30.70 -27.31
C THR A 687 -13.84 29.51 -26.35
N PRO A 688 -13.10 28.43 -26.67
CA PRO A 688 -12.35 28.21 -27.92
C PRO A 688 -13.26 28.04 -29.14
N VAL A 689 -12.72 28.33 -30.34
CA VAL A 689 -13.46 28.32 -31.62
C VAL A 689 -14.19 26.99 -31.86
N ASP A 690 -13.52 25.87 -31.55
CA ASP A 690 -14.04 24.52 -31.80
C ASP A 690 -15.04 24.04 -30.72
N PHE A 691 -15.34 24.86 -29.69
CA PHE A 691 -16.15 24.47 -28.53
C PHE A 691 -17.49 23.86 -28.94
N ARG A 692 -18.18 24.53 -29.88
CA ARG A 692 -19.49 24.10 -30.36
C ARG A 692 -19.41 22.79 -31.12
N GLU A 693 -18.43 22.64 -32.01
CA GLU A 693 -18.33 21.49 -32.91
C GLU A 693 -17.99 20.22 -32.12
N ILE A 694 -17.01 20.29 -31.23
CA ILE A 694 -16.62 19.22 -30.31
C ILE A 694 -17.79 18.84 -29.39
N LEU A 695 -18.52 19.82 -28.83
CA LEU A 695 -19.66 19.55 -27.96
C LEU A 695 -20.87 18.96 -28.73
N GLU A 696 -21.07 19.35 -29.99
CA GLU A 696 -22.10 18.75 -30.85
C GLU A 696 -21.77 17.30 -31.23
N GLU A 697 -20.52 16.96 -31.55
CA GLU A 697 -20.08 15.57 -31.76
C GLU A 697 -20.22 14.75 -30.46
N TYR A 698 -19.78 15.30 -29.32
CA TYR A 698 -19.87 14.63 -28.03
C TYR A 698 -21.33 14.32 -27.67
N THR A 699 -22.23 15.29 -27.88
CA THR A 699 -23.69 15.10 -27.72
C THR A 699 -24.22 13.94 -28.56
N ALA A 700 -23.77 13.79 -29.82
CA ALA A 700 -24.25 12.74 -30.70
C ALA A 700 -23.82 11.34 -30.21
N LYS A 701 -22.58 11.18 -29.75
CA LYS A 701 -22.08 9.91 -29.20
C LYS A 701 -22.71 9.58 -27.85
N LEU A 702 -22.95 10.57 -26.98
CA LEU A 702 -23.65 10.36 -25.71
C LEU A 702 -25.11 9.91 -25.90
N LYS A 703 -25.79 10.33 -26.97
CA LYS A 703 -27.13 9.78 -27.31
C LYS A 703 -27.09 8.28 -27.60
N GLN A 704 -26.12 7.83 -28.39
CA GLN A 704 -25.93 6.41 -28.68
C GLN A 704 -25.63 5.60 -27.41
N ILE A 705 -24.75 6.10 -26.54
CA ILE A 705 -24.44 5.47 -25.24
C ILE A 705 -25.70 5.40 -24.36
N THR A 706 -26.49 6.48 -24.28
CA THR A 706 -27.72 6.51 -23.48
C THR A 706 -28.72 5.46 -23.95
N GLU A 707 -28.92 5.33 -25.26
CA GLU A 707 -29.81 4.31 -25.84
C GLU A 707 -29.34 2.89 -25.52
N VAL A 708 -28.05 2.60 -25.72
CA VAL A 708 -27.45 1.28 -25.41
C VAL A 708 -27.59 0.93 -23.94
N VAL A 709 -27.35 1.88 -23.03
CA VAL A 709 -27.47 1.64 -21.57
C VAL A 709 -28.93 1.39 -21.18
N LEU A 710 -29.90 2.17 -21.67
CA LEU A 710 -31.32 1.94 -21.36
C LEU A 710 -31.82 0.56 -21.84
N LYS A 711 -31.41 0.15 -23.05
CA LYS A 711 -31.68 -1.19 -23.60
C LYS A 711 -31.06 -2.31 -22.76
N ALA A 712 -29.80 -2.14 -22.35
CA ALA A 712 -29.11 -3.09 -21.48
C ALA A 712 -29.76 -3.22 -20.09
N LEU A 713 -30.18 -2.10 -19.49
CA LEU A 713 -30.89 -2.07 -18.20
C LEU A 713 -32.26 -2.76 -18.27
N ALA A 714 -32.99 -2.63 -19.39
CA ALA A 714 -34.26 -3.34 -19.57
C ALA A 714 -34.02 -4.86 -19.66
N ARG A 715 -33.06 -5.27 -20.48
CA ARG A 715 -32.72 -6.69 -20.69
C ARG A 715 -32.17 -7.36 -19.43
N SER A 716 -31.43 -6.66 -18.57
CA SER A 716 -30.95 -7.23 -17.31
C SER A 716 -32.06 -7.50 -16.29
N LEU A 717 -33.20 -6.82 -16.41
CA LEU A 717 -34.43 -7.12 -15.66
C LEU A 717 -35.37 -8.10 -16.39
N SER A 718 -34.91 -8.74 -17.48
CA SER A 718 -35.71 -9.61 -18.35
C SER A 718 -36.94 -8.93 -18.98
N LEU A 719 -36.91 -7.60 -19.13
CA LEU A 719 -37.93 -6.82 -19.83
C LEU A 719 -37.70 -6.81 -21.35
N GLU A 720 -38.73 -6.39 -22.09
CA GLU A 720 -38.59 -6.03 -23.50
C GLU A 720 -37.59 -4.86 -23.65
N GLU A 721 -36.73 -4.92 -24.67
CA GLU A 721 -35.53 -4.08 -24.82
C GLU A 721 -35.83 -2.57 -24.91
N HIS A 722 -37.01 -2.18 -25.41
CA HIS A 722 -37.45 -0.79 -25.52
C HIS A 722 -38.21 -0.28 -24.29
N SER A 723 -38.55 -1.11 -23.29
CA SER A 723 -39.37 -0.74 -22.12
C SER A 723 -38.96 0.55 -21.39
N PHE A 724 -37.64 0.79 -21.21
CA PHE A 724 -37.14 2.04 -20.65
C PHE A 724 -36.95 3.16 -21.69
N LEU A 725 -36.65 2.80 -22.93
CA LEU A 725 -36.43 3.76 -24.02
C LEU A 725 -37.74 4.44 -24.45
N ASP A 726 -38.86 3.73 -24.42
CA ASP A 726 -40.18 4.24 -24.75
C ASP A 726 -40.71 5.21 -23.69
N LYS A 727 -40.36 5.00 -22.42
CA LYS A 727 -40.59 5.96 -21.33
C LYS A 727 -39.63 7.15 -21.42
N TYR A 728 -38.38 6.95 -21.87
CA TYR A 728 -37.42 8.02 -22.12
C TYR A 728 -37.86 8.97 -23.25
N GLY A 729 -38.33 8.43 -24.38
CA GLY A 729 -38.99 9.16 -25.45
C GLY A 729 -38.07 9.96 -26.39
N GLU A 730 -38.60 10.31 -27.56
CA GLU A 730 -37.80 10.91 -28.67
C GLU A 730 -37.35 12.36 -28.40
N LYS A 731 -38.13 13.12 -27.62
CA LYS A 731 -37.80 14.53 -27.27
C LYS A 731 -37.04 14.65 -25.95
N ALA A 732 -36.40 13.57 -25.52
CA ALA A 732 -35.56 13.55 -24.34
C ALA A 732 -34.54 14.69 -24.31
N THR A 733 -34.37 15.25 -23.12
CA THR A 733 -33.52 16.41 -22.87
C THR A 733 -32.14 15.99 -22.41
N MET A 734 -31.13 16.74 -22.84
CA MET A 734 -29.76 16.56 -22.38
C MET A 734 -29.17 17.89 -21.99
N PHE A 735 -28.52 17.96 -20.84
CA PHE A 735 -27.85 19.16 -20.34
C PHE A 735 -26.41 18.85 -19.96
N ALA A 736 -25.46 19.65 -20.46
CA ALA A 736 -24.08 19.66 -20.02
C ALA A 736 -23.93 20.58 -18.80
N ARG A 737 -23.22 20.10 -17.77
CA ARG A 737 -22.71 20.88 -16.66
C ARG A 737 -21.19 20.73 -16.63
N PHE A 738 -20.52 21.75 -17.13
CA PHE A 738 -19.09 21.95 -16.97
C PHE A 738 -18.85 22.45 -15.54
N ASN A 739 -18.05 21.74 -14.76
CA ASN A 739 -17.71 22.12 -13.38
C ASN A 739 -16.22 22.44 -13.27
N TYR A 740 -15.93 23.50 -12.52
CA TYR A 740 -14.60 23.85 -12.05
C TYR A 740 -14.63 23.94 -10.53
N PHE A 741 -13.73 23.21 -9.87
CA PHE A 741 -13.56 23.20 -8.42
C PHE A 741 -12.18 23.80 -8.12
N PRO A 742 -12.09 25.09 -7.74
CA PRO A 742 -10.81 25.70 -7.38
C PRO A 742 -10.23 25.07 -6.10
N PRO A 743 -8.91 25.15 -5.89
CA PRO A 743 -8.29 24.77 -4.62
C PRO A 743 -8.99 25.47 -3.44
N CYS A 744 -9.24 24.74 -2.36
CA CYS A 744 -9.85 25.26 -1.14
C CYS A 744 -8.83 25.26 -0.01
N SER A 745 -8.63 26.40 0.65
CA SER A 745 -7.73 26.52 1.80
C SER A 745 -8.24 25.82 3.08
N LYS A 746 -9.50 25.35 3.08
CA LYS A 746 -10.16 24.62 4.19
C LYS A 746 -11.03 23.48 3.64
N PRO A 747 -10.42 22.44 3.04
CA PRO A 747 -11.16 21.39 2.35
C PRO A 747 -11.95 20.48 3.31
N ASP A 748 -11.60 20.51 4.59
CA ASP A 748 -12.34 19.94 5.73
C ASP A 748 -13.69 20.63 5.99
N ARG A 749 -13.88 21.87 5.49
CA ARG A 749 -15.05 22.72 5.76
C ARG A 749 -15.85 23.12 4.53
N ALA A 750 -15.39 22.77 3.32
CA ALA A 750 -16.06 23.13 2.06
C ALA A 750 -16.12 21.94 1.09
N LEU A 751 -17.34 21.64 0.63
CA LEU A 751 -17.56 20.66 -0.44
C LEU A 751 -17.60 21.37 -1.79
N GLY A 752 -17.00 20.74 -2.80
CA GLY A 752 -17.11 21.20 -4.19
C GLY A 752 -18.52 21.00 -4.73
N LEU A 753 -19.21 19.95 -4.26
CA LEU A 753 -20.63 19.71 -4.53
C LEU A 753 -21.25 18.96 -3.35
N LYS A 754 -22.33 19.49 -2.77
CA LYS A 754 -23.06 18.89 -1.64
C LYS A 754 -23.67 17.50 -1.95
N PRO A 755 -23.98 16.68 -0.92
CA PRO A 755 -24.65 15.39 -1.08
C PRO A 755 -25.99 15.49 -1.82
N HIS A 756 -26.15 14.73 -2.90
CA HIS A 756 -27.39 14.67 -3.69
C HIS A 756 -27.48 13.37 -4.50
N SER A 757 -28.67 13.03 -5.00
CA SER A 757 -28.84 12.06 -6.09
C SER A 757 -29.31 12.78 -7.35
N ASP A 758 -29.13 12.20 -8.54
CA ASP A 758 -29.43 12.90 -9.80
C ASP A 758 -30.90 12.79 -10.19
N GLY A 759 -31.52 13.90 -10.58
CA GLY A 759 -32.90 13.94 -11.07
C GLY A 759 -33.12 13.43 -12.51
N SER A 760 -32.07 12.92 -13.16
CA SER A 760 -32.07 12.40 -14.53
C SER A 760 -32.54 10.94 -14.59
N ALA A 761 -32.56 10.36 -15.80
CA ALA A 761 -32.62 8.91 -15.97
C ALA A 761 -31.20 8.32 -15.87
N ILE A 762 -30.26 8.93 -16.60
CA ILE A 762 -28.84 8.57 -16.59
C ILE A 762 -28.03 9.86 -16.53
N THR A 763 -26.91 9.86 -15.80
CA THR A 763 -25.89 10.90 -15.91
C THR A 763 -24.60 10.26 -16.40
N ILE A 764 -23.92 10.94 -17.34
CA ILE A 764 -22.64 10.51 -17.91
C ILE A 764 -21.59 11.56 -17.56
N VAL A 765 -20.60 11.19 -16.75
CA VAL A 765 -19.57 12.09 -16.21
C VAL A 765 -18.21 11.76 -16.82
N LEU A 766 -17.66 12.72 -17.55
CA LEU A 766 -16.24 12.76 -17.91
C LEU A 766 -15.48 13.41 -16.76
N GLN A 767 -14.78 12.57 -15.98
CA GLN A 767 -13.97 13.03 -14.85
C GLN A 767 -12.69 13.76 -15.29
N ASP A 768 -12.09 14.46 -14.33
CA ASP A 768 -10.70 14.92 -14.41
C ASP A 768 -9.74 13.78 -14.79
N LYS A 769 -8.58 14.13 -15.34
CA LYS A 769 -7.57 13.17 -15.76
C LYS A 769 -6.70 12.70 -14.59
N GLU A 770 -6.56 13.51 -13.54
CA GLU A 770 -5.61 13.30 -12.44
C GLU A 770 -6.17 13.63 -11.05
N VAL A 771 -7.13 14.56 -10.94
CA VAL A 771 -7.57 15.10 -9.63
C VAL A 771 -8.86 14.43 -9.14
N GLU A 772 -8.73 13.56 -8.13
CA GLU A 772 -9.86 12.90 -7.46
C GLU A 772 -10.78 13.90 -6.74
N GLY A 773 -11.98 13.45 -6.36
CA GLY A 773 -12.88 14.23 -5.50
C GLY A 773 -14.32 13.74 -5.45
N LEU A 774 -14.77 12.94 -6.42
CA LEU A 774 -16.11 12.36 -6.40
C LEU A 774 -16.21 11.23 -5.35
N GLN A 775 -17.27 11.26 -4.55
CA GLN A 775 -17.58 10.24 -3.55
C GLN A 775 -19.05 9.81 -3.65
N LEU A 776 -19.30 8.50 -3.54
CA LEU A 776 -20.62 7.89 -3.43
C LEU A 776 -20.90 7.56 -1.96
N LEU A 777 -22.17 7.60 -1.56
CA LEU A 777 -22.63 7.10 -0.27
C LEU A 777 -23.11 5.65 -0.46
N GLN A 778 -22.44 4.72 0.21
CA GLN A 778 -22.77 3.30 0.23
C GLN A 778 -22.74 2.82 1.68
N ASP A 779 -23.81 2.16 2.14
CA ASP A 779 -23.93 1.61 3.50
C ASP A 779 -23.57 2.64 4.60
N ASP A 780 -24.11 3.86 4.43
CA ASP A 780 -23.86 5.07 5.22
C ASP A 780 -22.38 5.56 5.29
N GLN A 781 -21.50 5.01 4.45
CA GLN A 781 -20.10 5.41 4.31
C GLN A 781 -19.80 6.10 2.98
N TRP A 782 -18.89 7.07 2.99
CA TRP A 782 -18.47 7.81 1.80
C TRP A 782 -17.30 7.10 1.10
N VAL A 783 -17.58 6.43 0.00
CA VAL A 783 -16.61 5.70 -0.84
C VAL A 783 -16.11 6.60 -1.96
N ARG A 784 -14.79 6.66 -2.20
CA ARG A 784 -14.19 7.42 -3.32
C ARG A 784 -14.47 6.73 -4.65
N VAL A 785 -14.83 7.50 -5.68
CA VAL A 785 -14.88 7.01 -7.07
C VAL A 785 -13.52 7.28 -7.72
N PRO A 786 -12.72 6.24 -8.00
CA PRO A 786 -11.39 6.42 -8.53
C PRO A 786 -11.42 6.89 -9.98
N ILE A 787 -10.37 7.60 -10.41
CA ILE A 787 -10.20 7.97 -11.82
C ILE A 787 -9.79 6.72 -12.61
N ILE A 788 -10.36 6.57 -13.81
CA ILE A 788 -9.90 5.63 -14.84
C ILE A 788 -9.67 6.48 -16.11
N PRO A 789 -8.43 6.57 -16.63
CA PRO A 789 -8.12 7.44 -17.76
C PRO A 789 -8.98 7.14 -18.99
N HIS A 790 -9.67 8.17 -19.49
CA HIS A 790 -10.59 8.12 -20.63
C HIS A 790 -11.88 7.32 -20.41
N ALA A 791 -12.13 6.75 -19.24
CA ALA A 791 -13.45 6.18 -18.94
C ALA A 791 -14.51 7.28 -18.77
N LEU A 792 -15.76 6.92 -19.08
CA LEU A 792 -16.95 7.65 -18.68
C LEU A 792 -17.53 6.97 -17.45
N LEU A 793 -17.79 7.74 -16.39
CA LEU A 793 -18.61 7.25 -15.29
C LEU A 793 -20.08 7.39 -15.71
N ILE A 794 -20.85 6.33 -15.56
CA ILE A 794 -22.29 6.34 -15.82
C ILE A 794 -23.01 6.02 -14.52
N ASN A 795 -23.91 6.90 -14.07
CA ASN A 795 -24.75 6.66 -12.91
C ASN A 795 -26.23 6.72 -13.26
N VAL A 796 -27.00 5.85 -12.61
CA VAL A 796 -28.46 5.84 -12.64
C VAL A 796 -28.98 7.05 -11.86
N GLY A 797 -29.96 7.76 -12.43
CA GLY A 797 -30.69 8.82 -11.74
C GLY A 797 -32.04 8.35 -11.19
N ASP A 798 -32.68 9.21 -10.42
CA ASP A 798 -33.94 8.98 -9.71
C ASP A 798 -35.05 8.46 -10.66
N GLN A 799 -35.06 8.89 -11.93
CA GLN A 799 -36.11 8.50 -12.89
C GLN A 799 -36.00 7.01 -13.28
N VAL A 800 -34.78 6.45 -13.35
CA VAL A 800 -34.59 5.00 -13.58
C VAL A 800 -34.81 4.20 -12.30
N GLU A 801 -34.53 4.76 -11.12
CA GLU A 801 -34.97 4.15 -9.84
C GLU A 801 -36.51 4.03 -9.81
N ILE A 802 -37.24 5.08 -10.19
CA ILE A 802 -38.71 5.06 -10.30
C ILE A 802 -39.17 4.03 -11.34
N MET A 803 -38.64 4.04 -12.56
CA MET A 803 -39.05 3.11 -13.63
C MET A 803 -38.76 1.64 -13.29
N SER A 804 -37.67 1.36 -12.57
CA SER A 804 -37.29 0.01 -12.14
C SER A 804 -37.98 -0.46 -10.85
N ASN A 805 -39.01 0.25 -10.37
CA ASN A 805 -39.67 0.03 -9.08
C ASN A 805 -38.69 -0.07 -7.90
N GLY A 806 -37.56 0.64 -7.96
CA GLY A 806 -36.54 0.65 -6.92
C GLY A 806 -35.54 -0.51 -6.97
N LEU A 807 -35.48 -1.29 -8.05
CA LEU A 807 -34.46 -2.34 -8.25
C LEU A 807 -33.09 -1.73 -8.55
N PHE A 808 -33.01 -0.75 -9.46
CA PHE A 808 -31.82 0.10 -9.59
C PHE A 808 -31.90 1.26 -8.60
N LYS A 809 -30.74 1.64 -8.05
CA LYS A 809 -30.63 2.74 -7.07
C LYS A 809 -29.99 3.96 -7.69
N SER A 810 -30.58 5.13 -7.42
CA SER A 810 -29.99 6.44 -7.67
C SER A 810 -29.07 6.77 -6.49
N PRO A 811 -27.74 6.70 -6.65
CA PRO A 811 -26.81 6.82 -5.55
C PRO A 811 -26.72 8.28 -5.08
N VAL A 812 -26.67 8.45 -3.75
CA VAL A 812 -26.32 9.74 -3.17
C VAL A 812 -24.81 9.92 -3.35
N HIS A 813 -24.38 11.08 -3.84
CA HIS A 813 -22.99 11.38 -4.14
C HIS A 813 -22.65 12.85 -3.83
N ARG A 814 -21.36 13.13 -3.64
CA ARG A 814 -20.81 14.47 -3.35
C ARG A 814 -19.45 14.66 -4.02
N VAL A 815 -18.98 15.89 -4.10
CA VAL A 815 -17.59 16.20 -4.51
C VAL A 815 -16.88 16.91 -3.37
N VAL A 816 -15.77 16.34 -2.88
CA VAL A 816 -14.88 16.99 -1.91
C VAL A 816 -13.89 17.93 -2.61
N THR A 817 -13.40 18.94 -1.90
CA THR A 817 -12.33 19.82 -2.39
C THR A 817 -10.96 19.33 -1.91
N ASN A 818 -9.89 19.92 -2.44
CA ASN A 818 -8.52 19.76 -1.94
C ASN A 818 -7.82 21.12 -1.94
N SER A 819 -6.68 21.24 -1.25
CA SER A 819 -5.96 22.52 -1.06
C SER A 819 -4.87 22.80 -2.11
N VAL A 820 -4.60 21.90 -3.05
CA VAL A 820 -3.39 21.90 -3.87
C VAL A 820 -3.67 22.13 -5.36
N ARG A 821 -4.66 21.45 -5.94
CA ARG A 821 -4.94 21.45 -7.39
C ARG A 821 -6.41 21.70 -7.68
N GLU A 822 -6.69 22.45 -8.74
CA GLU A 822 -8.03 22.57 -9.30
C GLU A 822 -8.49 21.23 -9.88
N ARG A 823 -9.80 20.96 -9.81
CA ARG A 823 -10.43 19.80 -10.45
C ARG A 823 -11.45 20.27 -11.48
N ILE A 824 -11.53 19.61 -12.62
CA ILE A 824 -12.63 19.79 -13.58
C ILE A 824 -13.49 18.52 -13.73
N SER A 825 -14.70 18.69 -14.24
CA SER A 825 -15.49 17.58 -14.79
C SER A 825 -16.58 18.09 -15.73
N LEU A 826 -16.99 17.25 -16.68
CA LEU A 826 -18.17 17.49 -17.50
C LEU A 826 -19.20 16.39 -17.22
N ALA A 827 -20.28 16.76 -16.54
CA ALA A 827 -21.44 15.89 -16.33
C ALA A 827 -22.49 16.19 -17.40
N VAL A 828 -23.06 15.16 -18.02
CA VAL A 828 -24.19 15.28 -18.94
C VAL A 828 -25.38 14.52 -18.39
N PHE A 829 -26.44 15.25 -18.09
CA PHE A 829 -27.70 14.73 -17.54
C PHE A 829 -28.62 14.36 -18.69
N CYS A 830 -28.98 13.08 -18.78
CA CYS A 830 -29.86 12.51 -19.79
C CYS A 830 -31.23 12.24 -19.16
N SER A 831 -32.23 13.07 -19.49
CA SER A 831 -33.56 13.01 -18.89
C SER A 831 -34.63 12.74 -19.96
N PRO A 832 -35.69 11.97 -19.64
CA PRO A 832 -36.82 11.73 -20.53
C PRO A 832 -37.47 13.01 -21.07
N ASP A 833 -38.30 12.83 -22.10
CA ASP A 833 -39.22 13.85 -22.59
C ASP A 833 -40.11 14.35 -21.42
N PRO A 834 -40.11 15.65 -21.07
CA PRO A 834 -40.93 16.20 -20.00
C PRO A 834 -42.43 15.96 -20.16
N GLU A 835 -42.89 15.70 -21.40
CA GLU A 835 -44.28 15.38 -21.69
C GLU A 835 -44.66 13.92 -21.37
N LYS A 836 -43.69 13.03 -21.16
CA LYS A 836 -43.90 11.62 -20.76
C LYS A 836 -44.09 11.48 -19.25
N ASP A 837 -44.93 10.51 -18.88
CA ASP A 837 -45.11 10.10 -17.50
C ASP A 837 -44.02 9.10 -17.08
N ILE A 838 -43.39 9.34 -15.94
CA ILE A 838 -42.42 8.45 -15.30
C ILE A 838 -43.10 7.72 -14.16
N GLU A 839 -43.10 6.39 -14.25
CA GLU A 839 -43.64 5.47 -13.25
C GLU A 839 -43.01 4.08 -13.43
N PRO A 840 -43.02 3.21 -12.39
CA PRO A 840 -42.62 1.81 -12.50
C PRO A 840 -43.14 1.12 -13.77
N VAL A 841 -42.31 0.29 -14.41
CA VAL A 841 -42.73 -0.61 -15.50
C VAL A 841 -43.64 -1.68 -14.91
N ASP A 842 -44.79 -1.93 -15.56
CA ASP A 842 -45.84 -2.79 -15.00
C ASP A 842 -45.36 -4.24 -14.75
N ASP A 843 -44.51 -4.78 -15.63
CA ASP A 843 -43.90 -6.12 -15.48
C ASP A 843 -43.01 -6.28 -14.23
N LEU A 844 -42.60 -5.18 -13.58
CA LEU A 844 -41.83 -5.17 -12.33
C LEU A 844 -42.71 -5.04 -11.06
N ILE A 845 -44.03 -4.98 -11.26
CA ILE A 845 -45.04 -4.85 -10.20
C ILE A 845 -45.73 -6.20 -9.99
N SER A 846 -45.72 -6.70 -8.75
CA SER A 846 -46.42 -7.93 -8.37
C SER A 846 -46.82 -7.88 -6.89
N GLU A 847 -47.54 -8.89 -6.39
CA GLU A 847 -47.82 -9.00 -4.95
C GLU A 847 -46.53 -9.08 -4.11
N ALA A 848 -45.46 -9.67 -4.65
CA ALA A 848 -44.14 -9.75 -4.01
C ALA A 848 -43.29 -8.46 -4.17
N SER A 849 -43.66 -7.59 -5.12
CA SER A 849 -42.97 -6.34 -5.44
C SER A 849 -44.03 -5.25 -5.73
N PRO A 850 -44.73 -4.74 -4.71
CA PRO A 850 -45.80 -3.76 -4.91
C PRO A 850 -45.28 -2.44 -5.49
N LYS A 851 -46.15 -1.64 -6.11
CA LYS A 851 -45.78 -0.35 -6.71
C LYS A 851 -45.26 0.60 -5.63
N ARG A 852 -43.96 0.93 -5.66
CA ARG A 852 -43.28 1.73 -4.62
C ARG A 852 -43.30 3.22 -4.89
N TYR A 853 -43.47 3.64 -6.15
CA TYR A 853 -43.39 5.04 -6.57
C TYR A 853 -44.65 5.47 -7.31
N LYS A 854 -45.11 6.69 -7.01
CA LYS A 854 -46.20 7.38 -7.69
C LYS A 854 -45.78 7.75 -9.11
N LYS A 855 -46.76 7.78 -10.01
CA LYS A 855 -46.63 8.35 -11.34
C LYS A 855 -46.37 9.86 -11.26
N VAL A 856 -45.39 10.33 -12.02
CA VAL A 856 -44.99 11.75 -12.06
C VAL A 856 -44.76 12.22 -13.50
N LYS A 857 -45.12 13.47 -13.77
CA LYS A 857 -44.81 14.18 -15.02
C LYS A 857 -43.88 15.35 -14.72
N ASP A 858 -42.95 15.65 -15.63
CA ASP A 858 -41.86 16.62 -15.43
C ASP A 858 -41.18 16.50 -14.04
N TYR A 859 -40.58 15.33 -13.80
CA TYR A 859 -39.85 15.08 -12.55
C TYR A 859 -38.70 16.07 -12.32
N VAL A 860 -38.16 16.70 -13.37
CA VAL A 860 -37.06 17.67 -13.25
C VAL A 860 -37.54 18.92 -12.50
N ALA A 861 -38.76 19.42 -12.78
CA ALA A 861 -39.35 20.51 -12.00
C ALA A 861 -39.55 20.14 -10.52
N VAL A 862 -40.05 18.92 -10.24
CA VAL A 862 -40.21 18.40 -8.87
C VAL A 862 -38.84 18.29 -8.17
N TYR A 863 -37.82 17.79 -8.88
CA TYR A 863 -36.46 17.65 -8.38
C TYR A 863 -35.93 18.98 -7.84
N PHE A 864 -35.99 20.06 -8.62
CA PHE A 864 -35.47 21.36 -8.19
C PHE A 864 -36.24 21.96 -6.99
N GLN A 865 -37.56 21.76 -6.93
CA GLN A 865 -38.39 22.25 -5.81
C GLN A 865 -37.97 21.64 -4.46
N TYR A 866 -37.63 20.34 -4.43
CA TYR A 866 -37.23 19.64 -3.21
C TYR A 866 -35.72 19.76 -2.93
N TYR A 867 -34.88 19.79 -3.97
CA TYR A 867 -33.44 20.00 -3.87
C TYR A 867 -33.10 21.33 -3.20
N GLN A 868 -33.82 22.42 -3.54
CA GLN A 868 -33.68 23.73 -2.88
C GLN A 868 -34.04 23.71 -1.38
N GLN A 869 -34.82 22.73 -0.92
CA GLN A 869 -35.16 22.52 0.49
C GLN A 869 -34.21 21.56 1.22
N GLY A 870 -33.14 21.07 0.56
CA GLY A 870 -32.24 20.05 1.10
C GLY A 870 -32.87 18.67 1.28
N LYS A 871 -33.99 18.39 0.61
CA LYS A 871 -34.72 17.11 0.68
C LYS A 871 -34.44 16.26 -0.54
N ARG A 872 -34.34 14.92 -0.37
CA ARG A 872 -34.29 13.99 -1.51
C ARG A 872 -35.65 14.01 -2.25
N PRO A 873 -35.72 14.42 -3.53
CA PRO A 873 -37.02 14.60 -4.19
C PRO A 873 -37.78 13.29 -4.41
N ILE A 874 -37.06 12.19 -4.62
CA ILE A 874 -37.64 10.86 -4.86
C ILE A 874 -38.49 10.34 -3.68
N GLU A 875 -38.20 10.79 -2.45
CA GLU A 875 -38.96 10.43 -1.25
C GLU A 875 -40.41 10.94 -1.30
N ALA A 876 -40.67 12.08 -1.96
CA ALA A 876 -42.03 12.62 -2.12
C ALA A 876 -42.91 11.72 -3.01
N LEU A 877 -42.29 10.95 -3.90
CA LEU A 877 -42.96 10.01 -4.80
C LEU A 877 -43.14 8.63 -4.20
N LYS A 878 -42.47 8.27 -3.09
CA LYS A 878 -42.70 6.97 -2.46
C LYS A 878 -44.16 6.86 -2.01
N ILE A 879 -44.72 5.69 -2.24
CA ILE A 879 -46.00 5.25 -1.71
C ILE A 879 -45.68 4.63 -0.34
N GLY A 880 -46.35 5.11 0.70
CA GLY A 880 -46.23 4.50 2.03
C GLY A 880 -46.79 3.07 1.97
N LEU A 881 -46.02 2.12 2.51
CA LEU A 881 -46.58 0.82 2.85
C LEU A 881 -47.42 1.02 4.11
N GLU A 882 -48.74 0.92 3.99
CA GLU A 882 -49.65 0.70 5.12
C GLU A 882 -49.54 -0.74 5.64
#